data_AF-A0A5Q2FHS8-F1
#
_entry.id   AF-A0A5Q2FHS8-F1
#
_cell.length_a   1.000
_cell.length_b   1.000
_cell.length_c   1.000
_cell.angle_alpha   90.00
_cell.angle_beta   90.00
_cell.angle_gamma   90.00
#
_symmetry.space_group_name_H-M   'P 1'
#
loop_
_entity.id
_entity.type
_entity.pdbx_description
1 polymer ?
#
loop_
_entity_poly.entity_id
_entity_poly.type
_entity_poly.pdbx_seq_one_letter_code
_entity_poly.pdbx_strand_id
1 'polypeptide(L)'
;MSNSSTVDPLIGRALDGRYQIISRLARGGMATVYRTEDRRLDRTVAVKVMHEGLGDDQDFARNFDREARAAARLSHPSIVSVFDQGNDFGRPYIVMELVEGSTLRRLVSRDAPLSPSRSLDLIDPILSALAAAHDSGLIHRDVKPENVLISRRGQLKVADFGLARAVTAQSAAATQGLLVGTVSYLPPELVELGHADTRSDVYSAGIMLFEMLTGKKPHTGDTPIQVAYAHVHRDVPKPSDWVDTDWRRSLDGIPPYLDALVGAATARDPEQRPRDARAFLDGVRRARKALSSGIMHDPHLTALLADPNSLDDTEPVDIEYTPTRRAMAALAASRAAATAARETSRPTAPGEGMTAISVATAPATPTVETAHVEGPVLQGPVAEAPVTGNRVAENRAGAHCAVERPRVPVTAAPTVPDAVPSRPEPVTSCRTEAPAIEAEEIDWADSGAIDIDRESRRRRVRRVASVITTLVAVLALALGVWWLTAGRYLPAPTVTNMTQPDAAAAVKAAGLNFATTEEFSETVPSGRVVATVPGPGEDIARGATLTAVLSKGPERYPVPPVIGKDGAAAQEALKSAHLAVGTLSQAWSEDVAEGVVLAASVQPGTTVRPGTAVDLTVSKGKEPIAITTWYNRDAKDAVATLAGKGLRVVTSEAFSDQVAAGKVAGQTPADGTLHRGDTVTLTISKGPAQVSVPDVKGMAVKDAQDTMTKAGFKTSTQPVEVNYLGLGYVARASSDPGSMLAKGSTITLYLV
;
A
#
# COMPACT_ATOMS: atom_id res chain seq x y z
N MET A 1 27.32 -20.58 -10.36
CA MET A 1 25.86 -20.32 -10.25
C MET A 1 25.19 -20.89 -11.49
N SER A 2 24.00 -21.46 -11.36
CA SER A 2 23.32 -22.19 -12.45
C SER A 2 22.38 -21.28 -13.24
N ASN A 3 22.65 -21.12 -14.54
CA ASN A 3 21.68 -20.52 -15.47
C ASN A 3 20.59 -21.54 -15.81
N SER A 4 19.44 -21.47 -15.17
CA SER A 4 18.20 -22.08 -15.66
C SER A 4 17.25 -20.99 -16.19
N SER A 5 17.32 -20.74 -17.49
CA SER A 5 16.32 -19.93 -18.19
C SER A 5 15.01 -20.74 -18.29
N THR A 6 14.21 -20.70 -17.23
CA THR A 6 12.90 -21.36 -17.20
C THR A 6 11.97 -20.71 -18.22
N VAL A 7 11.65 -21.47 -19.27
CA VAL A 7 10.63 -21.09 -20.25
C VAL A 7 9.30 -20.96 -19.50
N ASP A 8 8.58 -19.87 -19.75
CA ASP A 8 7.32 -19.58 -19.06
C ASP A 8 6.26 -20.61 -19.49
N PRO A 9 5.74 -21.47 -18.59
CA PRO A 9 4.98 -22.67 -18.95
C PRO A 9 3.59 -22.38 -19.52
N LEU A 10 3.17 -21.10 -19.55
CA LEU A 10 1.95 -20.67 -20.22
C LEU A 10 2.16 -20.27 -21.68
N ILE A 11 3.40 -20.03 -22.14
CA ILE A 11 3.65 -19.65 -23.54
C ILE A 11 3.37 -20.82 -24.49
N GLY A 12 2.60 -20.56 -25.55
CA GLY A 12 2.12 -21.56 -26.50
C GLY A 12 0.84 -22.30 -26.07
N ARG A 13 0.44 -22.23 -24.80
CA ARG A 13 -0.82 -22.79 -24.30
C ARG A 13 -2.01 -21.93 -24.74
N ALA A 14 -3.16 -22.55 -24.99
CA ALA A 14 -4.44 -21.85 -25.10
C ALA A 14 -5.22 -22.00 -23.79
N LEU A 15 -5.52 -20.88 -23.12
CA LEU A 15 -6.43 -20.88 -21.97
C LEU A 15 -7.86 -21.12 -22.48
N ASP A 16 -8.62 -22.00 -21.82
CA ASP A 16 -9.98 -22.39 -22.21
C ASP A 16 -10.10 -22.76 -23.72
N GLY A 17 -9.03 -23.34 -24.30
CA GLY A 17 -8.89 -23.69 -25.72
C GLY A 17 -8.84 -22.51 -26.72
N ARG A 18 -9.37 -21.35 -26.34
CA ARG A 18 -9.60 -20.15 -27.18
C ARG A 18 -8.42 -19.17 -27.19
N TYR A 19 -7.79 -18.95 -26.04
CA TYR A 19 -6.89 -17.82 -25.82
C TYR A 19 -5.42 -18.25 -25.87
N GLN A 20 -4.83 -18.26 -27.06
CA GLN A 20 -3.46 -18.74 -27.28
C GLN A 20 -2.41 -17.71 -26.87
N ILE A 21 -1.64 -18.01 -25.83
CA ILE A 21 -0.60 -17.13 -25.30
C ILE A 21 0.61 -17.14 -26.23
N ILE A 22 0.94 -15.97 -26.78
CA ILE A 22 2.08 -15.77 -27.69
C ILE A 22 3.34 -15.41 -26.90
N SER A 23 3.26 -14.41 -26.01
CA SER A 23 4.43 -13.90 -25.30
C SER A 23 4.07 -13.14 -24.02
N ARG A 24 4.95 -13.17 -23.01
CA ARG A 24 4.77 -12.38 -21.79
C ARG A 24 5.04 -10.90 -22.05
N LEU A 25 4.12 -10.02 -21.62
CA LEU A 25 4.26 -8.56 -21.68
C LEU A 25 4.82 -7.99 -20.37
N ALA A 26 4.29 -8.43 -19.23
CA ALA A 26 4.71 -7.97 -17.91
C ALA A 26 4.52 -9.06 -16.85
N ARG A 27 5.29 -9.02 -15.76
CA ARG A 27 5.11 -9.88 -14.58
C ARG A 27 5.03 -9.00 -13.34
N GLY A 28 3.88 -9.00 -12.68
CA GLY A 28 3.67 -8.39 -11.36
C GLY A 28 3.86 -9.42 -10.23
N GLY A 29 3.59 -8.99 -8.99
CA GLY A 29 3.69 -9.84 -7.80
C GLY A 29 2.52 -10.81 -7.59
N MET A 30 1.36 -10.54 -8.21
CA MET A 30 0.13 -11.35 -8.06
C MET A 30 -0.39 -11.94 -9.40
N ALA A 31 0.14 -11.45 -10.52
CA ALA A 31 -0.36 -11.77 -11.86
C ALA A 31 0.74 -11.61 -12.92
N THR A 32 0.58 -12.30 -14.05
CA THR A 32 1.39 -12.12 -15.25
C THR A 32 0.48 -11.70 -16.41
N VAL A 33 0.90 -10.69 -17.16
CA VAL A 33 0.17 -10.19 -18.35
C VAL A 33 0.86 -10.69 -19.61
N TYR A 34 0.08 -11.29 -20.51
CA TYR A 34 0.53 -11.87 -21.77
C TYR A 34 -0.12 -11.19 -22.98
N ARG A 35 0.60 -11.17 -24.11
CA ARG A 35 0.04 -11.00 -25.45
C ARG A 35 -0.52 -12.34 -25.89
N THR A 36 -1.77 -12.33 -26.32
CA THR A 36 -2.57 -13.52 -26.56
C THR A 36 -3.42 -13.35 -27.81
N GLU A 37 -3.72 -14.45 -28.49
CA GLU A 37 -4.56 -14.49 -29.69
C GLU A 37 -5.94 -15.08 -29.33
N ASP A 38 -7.00 -14.31 -29.60
CA ASP A 38 -8.39 -14.76 -29.45
C ASP A 38 -8.79 -15.53 -30.71
N ARG A 39 -8.53 -16.84 -30.73
CA ARG A 39 -8.74 -17.74 -31.89
C ARG A 39 -10.17 -17.75 -32.44
N ARG A 40 -11.15 -17.21 -31.70
CA ARG A 40 -12.56 -17.12 -32.12
C ARG A 40 -12.90 -15.80 -32.83
N LEU A 41 -12.15 -14.73 -32.56
CA LEU A 41 -12.42 -13.37 -33.06
C LEU A 41 -11.25 -12.79 -33.87
N ASP A 42 -10.26 -13.61 -34.20
CA ASP A 42 -9.07 -13.30 -35.01
C ASP A 42 -8.41 -11.95 -34.64
N ARG A 43 -8.14 -11.79 -33.34
CA ARG A 43 -7.62 -10.54 -32.77
C ARG A 43 -6.60 -10.78 -31.67
N THR A 44 -5.60 -9.91 -31.59
CA THR A 44 -4.65 -9.91 -30.47
C THR A 44 -5.23 -9.16 -29.27
N VAL A 45 -5.17 -9.79 -28.10
CA VAL A 45 -5.65 -9.27 -26.81
C VAL A 45 -4.53 -9.33 -25.77
N ALA A 46 -4.68 -8.58 -24.68
CA ALA A 46 -3.90 -8.79 -23.47
C ALA A 46 -4.66 -9.72 -22.53
N VAL A 47 -3.97 -10.67 -21.89
CA VAL A 47 -4.58 -11.52 -20.84
C VAL A 47 -3.75 -11.47 -19.57
N LYS A 48 -4.40 -11.05 -18.49
CA LYS A 48 -3.83 -11.02 -17.13
C LYS A 48 -4.24 -12.31 -16.42
N VAL A 49 -3.27 -13.16 -16.12
CA VAL A 49 -3.46 -14.46 -15.44
C VAL A 49 -2.90 -14.36 -14.03
N MET A 50 -3.70 -14.73 -13.03
CA MET A 50 -3.29 -14.71 -11.62
C MET A 50 -2.28 -15.83 -11.31
N HIS A 51 -1.43 -15.63 -10.30
CA HIS A 51 -0.48 -16.67 -9.86
C HIS A 51 -1.17 -17.74 -8.99
N GLU A 52 -0.66 -18.96 -9.04
CA GLU A 52 -1.13 -20.07 -8.21
C GLU A 52 -0.89 -19.81 -6.71
N GLY A 53 -1.73 -20.38 -5.85
CA GLY A 53 -1.67 -20.16 -4.39
C GLY A 53 -2.35 -18.87 -3.90
N LEU A 54 -2.79 -17.98 -4.79
CA LEU A 54 -3.64 -16.82 -4.46
C LEU A 54 -5.16 -17.11 -4.58
N GLY A 55 -5.52 -18.31 -5.06
CA GLY A 55 -6.89 -18.64 -5.49
C GLY A 55 -7.57 -19.81 -4.76
N ASP A 56 -6.95 -20.40 -3.73
CA ASP A 56 -7.60 -21.43 -2.90
C ASP A 56 -8.70 -20.84 -1.99
N ASP A 57 -8.69 -19.51 -1.79
CA ASP A 57 -9.76 -18.78 -1.12
C ASP A 57 -10.90 -18.50 -2.10
N GLN A 58 -12.07 -19.12 -1.86
CA GLN A 58 -13.26 -18.91 -2.67
C GLN A 58 -13.75 -17.45 -2.64
N ASP A 59 -13.50 -16.70 -1.56
CA ASP A 59 -13.89 -15.30 -1.47
C ASP A 59 -12.96 -14.39 -2.29
N PHE A 60 -11.69 -14.75 -2.49
CA PHE A 60 -10.85 -14.07 -3.48
C PHE A 60 -11.43 -14.20 -4.89
N ALA A 61 -11.76 -15.43 -5.31
CA ALA A 61 -12.35 -15.68 -6.62
C ALA A 61 -13.71 -14.97 -6.80
N ARG A 62 -14.60 -15.02 -5.79
CA ARG A 62 -15.91 -14.32 -5.81
C ARG A 62 -15.77 -12.80 -5.89
N ASN A 63 -14.77 -12.21 -5.23
CA ASN A 63 -14.49 -10.77 -5.31
C ASN A 63 -13.91 -10.38 -6.68
N PHE A 64 -12.94 -11.14 -7.19
CA PHE A 64 -12.32 -10.94 -8.50
C PHE A 64 -13.34 -10.98 -9.63
N ASP A 65 -14.25 -11.96 -9.63
CA ASP A 65 -15.38 -12.05 -10.57
C ASP A 65 -16.31 -10.83 -10.54
N ARG A 66 -16.56 -10.27 -9.34
CA ARG A 66 -17.42 -9.09 -9.18
C ARG A 66 -16.74 -7.83 -9.72
N GLU A 67 -15.46 -7.66 -9.42
CA GLU A 67 -14.67 -6.48 -9.81
C GLU A 67 -14.35 -6.50 -11.32
N ALA A 68 -14.07 -7.68 -11.90
CA ALA A 68 -13.92 -7.86 -13.35
C ALA A 68 -15.22 -7.54 -14.12
N ARG A 69 -16.38 -7.99 -13.63
CA ARG A 69 -17.69 -7.68 -14.23
C ARG A 69 -18.09 -6.21 -14.10
N ALA A 70 -17.62 -5.50 -13.06
CA ALA A 70 -17.80 -4.07 -12.94
C ALA A 70 -16.93 -3.33 -13.98
N ALA A 71 -15.64 -3.66 -14.07
CA ALA A 71 -14.73 -3.08 -15.06
C ALA A 71 -15.20 -3.33 -16.52
N ALA A 72 -15.76 -4.51 -16.82
CA ALA A 72 -16.30 -4.86 -18.14
C ALA A 72 -17.56 -4.06 -18.55
N ARG A 73 -18.19 -3.31 -17.64
CA ARG A 73 -19.30 -2.40 -17.97
C ARG A 73 -18.83 -0.99 -18.35
N LEU A 74 -17.56 -0.64 -18.06
CA LEU A 74 -17.03 0.68 -18.33
C LEU A 74 -16.66 0.84 -19.81
N SER A 75 -17.41 1.71 -20.52
CA SER A 75 -17.13 2.09 -21.90
C SER A 75 -16.69 3.55 -21.95
N HIS A 76 -15.37 3.78 -21.99
CA HIS A 76 -14.77 5.11 -22.05
C HIS A 76 -13.49 5.07 -22.90
N PRO A 77 -13.20 6.07 -23.75
CA PRO A 77 -12.03 6.04 -24.64
C PRO A 77 -10.69 5.95 -23.88
N SER A 78 -10.62 6.48 -22.66
CA SER A 78 -9.43 6.48 -21.80
C SER A 78 -9.44 5.38 -20.74
N ILE A 79 -10.26 4.34 -20.90
CA ILE A 79 -10.21 3.09 -20.12
C ILE A 79 -9.73 1.95 -21.04
N VAL A 80 -8.94 1.01 -20.51
CA VAL A 80 -8.63 -0.26 -21.18
C VAL A 80 -9.86 -1.15 -21.12
N SER A 81 -10.47 -1.46 -22.27
CA SER A 81 -11.69 -2.28 -22.30
C SER A 81 -11.42 -3.72 -21.84
N VAL A 82 -12.19 -4.21 -20.87
CA VAL A 82 -12.25 -5.64 -20.53
C VAL A 82 -13.25 -6.32 -21.47
N PHE A 83 -12.86 -7.44 -22.07
CA PHE A 83 -13.66 -8.18 -23.05
C PHE A 83 -14.24 -9.48 -22.54
N ASP A 84 -13.55 -10.16 -21.62
CA ASP A 84 -13.91 -11.51 -21.17
C ASP A 84 -13.19 -11.85 -19.85
N GLN A 85 -13.67 -12.88 -19.15
CA GLN A 85 -13.04 -13.41 -17.94
C GLN A 85 -13.25 -14.92 -17.83
N GLY A 86 -12.31 -15.62 -17.21
CA GLY A 86 -12.40 -17.07 -17.04
C GLY A 86 -11.47 -17.64 -15.98
N ASN A 87 -11.45 -18.97 -15.88
CA ASN A 87 -10.60 -19.71 -14.95
C ASN A 87 -10.06 -20.95 -15.68
N ASP A 88 -8.73 -21.02 -15.86
CA ASP A 88 -8.05 -22.14 -16.52
C ASP A 88 -7.33 -22.97 -15.45
N PHE A 89 -7.89 -24.13 -15.07
CA PHE A 89 -7.32 -25.07 -14.09
C PHE A 89 -6.99 -24.44 -12.72
N GLY A 90 -7.88 -23.59 -12.18
CA GLY A 90 -7.68 -22.92 -10.89
C GLY A 90 -6.88 -21.62 -10.98
N ARG A 91 -6.54 -21.15 -12.19
CA ARG A 91 -5.93 -19.84 -12.45
C ARG A 91 -6.98 -18.88 -13.04
N PRO A 92 -7.55 -17.95 -12.26
CA PRO A 92 -8.38 -16.87 -12.78
C PRO A 92 -7.61 -16.02 -13.80
N TYR A 93 -8.30 -15.59 -14.86
CA TYR A 93 -7.76 -14.72 -15.89
C TYR A 93 -8.78 -13.71 -16.40
N ILE A 94 -8.30 -12.53 -16.82
CA ILE A 94 -9.08 -11.46 -17.43
C ILE A 94 -8.49 -11.10 -18.78
N VAL A 95 -9.37 -10.98 -19.78
CA VAL A 95 -9.04 -10.65 -21.18
C VAL A 95 -9.40 -9.20 -21.45
N MET A 96 -8.44 -8.43 -21.96
CA MET A 96 -8.55 -6.99 -22.12
C MET A 96 -7.91 -6.49 -23.42
N GLU A 97 -8.20 -5.24 -23.75
CA GLU A 97 -7.61 -4.51 -24.88
C GLU A 97 -6.08 -4.46 -24.82
N LEU A 98 -5.42 -4.88 -25.90
CA LEU A 98 -3.97 -4.78 -26.03
C LEU A 98 -3.55 -3.37 -26.46
N VAL A 99 -3.31 -2.48 -25.49
CA VAL A 99 -2.77 -1.15 -25.76
C VAL A 99 -1.29 -1.23 -26.11
N GLU A 100 -0.97 -1.24 -27.42
CA GLU A 100 0.43 -1.18 -27.87
C GLU A 100 1.04 0.20 -27.62
N GLY A 101 2.08 0.27 -26.78
CA GLY A 101 2.81 1.52 -26.52
C GLY A 101 3.73 1.44 -25.30
N SER A 102 3.61 2.41 -24.38
CA SER A 102 4.42 2.51 -23.15
C SER A 102 3.62 3.05 -21.97
N THR A 103 3.98 2.69 -20.74
CA THR A 103 3.38 3.26 -19.53
C THR A 103 3.72 4.74 -19.35
N LEU A 104 2.85 5.48 -18.66
CA LEU A 104 3.12 6.86 -18.23
C LEU A 104 4.38 6.92 -17.35
N ARG A 105 4.63 5.91 -16.52
CA ARG A 105 5.88 5.75 -15.75
C ARG A 105 7.13 5.93 -16.61
N ARG A 106 7.14 5.36 -17.83
CA ARG A 106 8.28 5.46 -18.76
C ARG A 106 8.41 6.85 -19.40
N LEU A 107 7.30 7.60 -19.53
CA LEU A 107 7.34 9.00 -19.94
C LEU A 107 7.87 9.88 -18.81
N VAL A 108 7.29 9.79 -17.61
CA VAL A 108 7.68 10.64 -16.46
C VAL A 108 9.15 10.41 -16.09
N SER A 109 9.62 9.16 -16.03
CA SER A 109 11.04 8.85 -15.78
C SER A 109 12.02 9.20 -16.92
N ARG A 110 11.57 9.83 -18.01
CA ARG A 110 12.40 10.28 -19.13
C ARG A 110 12.26 11.78 -19.42
N ASP A 111 11.05 12.32 -19.27
CA ASP A 111 10.70 13.67 -19.71
C ASP A 111 10.41 14.64 -18.55
N ALA A 112 10.25 14.18 -17.30
CA ALA A 112 9.90 15.06 -16.18
C ALA A 112 11.14 15.76 -15.55
N PRO A 113 11.00 16.97 -14.98
CA PRO A 113 9.77 17.77 -14.81
C PRO A 113 9.12 18.21 -16.12
N LEU A 114 7.80 18.05 -16.22
CA LEU A 114 7.00 18.41 -17.38
C LEU A 114 6.43 19.83 -17.23
N SER A 115 6.37 20.58 -18.33
CA SER A 115 5.69 21.88 -18.34
C SER A 115 4.23 21.75 -17.91
N PRO A 116 3.68 22.70 -17.13
CA PRO A 116 2.36 22.53 -16.50
C PRO A 116 1.23 22.27 -17.49
N SER A 117 1.25 22.88 -18.69
CA SER A 117 0.29 22.59 -19.76
C SER A 117 0.31 21.10 -20.17
N ARG A 118 1.50 20.52 -20.30
CA ARG A 118 1.69 19.10 -20.66
C ARG A 118 1.26 18.18 -19.52
N SER A 119 1.51 18.55 -18.27
CA SER A 119 1.02 17.81 -17.10
C SER A 119 -0.52 17.80 -17.04
N LEU A 120 -1.16 18.92 -17.36
CA LEU A 120 -2.63 19.04 -17.40
C LEU A 120 -3.25 18.28 -18.59
N ASP A 121 -2.64 18.34 -19.78
CA ASP A 121 -3.06 17.56 -20.95
C ASP A 121 -2.90 16.04 -20.75
N LEU A 122 -1.98 15.60 -19.89
CA LEU A 122 -1.83 14.19 -19.50
C LEU A 122 -2.82 13.76 -18.40
N ILE A 123 -3.14 14.62 -17.42
CA ILE A 123 -4.02 14.25 -16.29
C ILE A 123 -5.52 14.31 -16.63
N ASP A 124 -5.96 15.21 -17.54
CA ASP A 124 -7.37 15.34 -17.97
C ASP A 124 -8.00 13.99 -18.44
N PRO A 125 -7.41 13.23 -19.39
CA PRO A 125 -7.98 11.93 -19.80
C PRO A 125 -7.88 10.84 -18.72
N ILE A 126 -6.95 10.95 -17.76
CA ILE A 126 -6.83 10.01 -16.63
C ILE A 126 -7.97 10.25 -15.63
N LEU A 127 -8.20 11.51 -15.26
CA LEU A 127 -9.31 11.90 -14.39
C LEU A 127 -10.67 11.69 -15.07
N SER A 128 -10.76 11.88 -16.40
CA SER A 128 -11.98 11.54 -17.15
C SER A 128 -12.30 10.04 -17.12
N ALA A 129 -11.29 9.17 -17.09
CA ALA A 129 -11.45 7.73 -16.92
C ALA A 129 -11.86 7.36 -15.48
N LEU A 130 -11.23 7.97 -14.47
CA LEU A 130 -11.59 7.75 -13.06
C LEU A 130 -13.01 8.27 -12.75
N ALA A 131 -13.39 9.44 -13.26
CA ALA A 131 -14.74 9.98 -13.11
C ALA A 131 -15.80 9.03 -13.69
N ALA A 132 -15.60 8.50 -14.90
CA ALA A 132 -16.53 7.53 -15.50
C ALA A 132 -16.65 6.22 -14.70
N ALA A 133 -15.61 5.83 -13.97
CA ALA A 133 -15.66 4.70 -13.03
C ALA A 133 -16.39 5.07 -11.73
N HIS A 134 -16.13 6.25 -11.16
CA HIS A 134 -16.78 6.75 -9.96
C HIS A 134 -18.29 6.94 -10.16
N ASP A 135 -18.71 7.50 -11.29
CA ASP A 135 -20.12 7.61 -11.72
C ASP A 135 -20.82 6.23 -11.78
N SER A 136 -20.05 5.17 -12.03
CA SER A 136 -20.50 3.78 -12.09
C SER A 136 -20.36 3.03 -10.75
N GLY A 137 -19.94 3.71 -9.68
CA GLY A 137 -19.70 3.12 -8.35
C GLY A 137 -18.42 2.27 -8.23
N LEU A 138 -17.46 2.39 -9.16
CA LEU A 138 -16.20 1.67 -9.14
C LEU A 138 -15.02 2.58 -8.78
N ILE A 139 -14.31 2.20 -7.72
CA ILE A 139 -13.07 2.83 -7.24
C ILE A 139 -11.88 2.03 -7.77
N HIS A 140 -10.84 2.70 -8.26
CA HIS A 140 -9.66 2.10 -8.87
C HIS A 140 -8.67 1.55 -7.82
N ARG A 141 -8.46 2.24 -6.69
CA ARG A 141 -7.64 1.88 -5.51
C ARG A 141 -6.11 1.76 -5.72
N ASP A 142 -5.65 1.57 -6.95
CA ASP A 142 -4.22 1.42 -7.32
C ASP A 142 -3.81 2.42 -8.42
N VAL A 143 -4.17 3.71 -8.27
CA VAL A 143 -3.89 4.76 -9.28
C VAL A 143 -2.40 5.15 -9.26
N LYS A 144 -1.68 4.86 -10.35
CA LYS A 144 -0.24 5.14 -10.48
C LYS A 144 0.24 5.17 -11.94
N PRO A 145 1.38 5.81 -12.27
CA PRO A 145 1.93 5.89 -13.63
C PRO A 145 2.20 4.56 -14.33
N GLU A 146 2.36 3.46 -13.58
CA GLU A 146 2.52 2.11 -14.12
C GLU A 146 1.22 1.56 -14.73
N ASN A 147 0.06 1.93 -14.17
CA ASN A 147 -1.27 1.45 -14.57
C ASN A 147 -1.90 2.34 -15.67
N VAL A 148 -1.22 3.42 -16.07
CA VAL A 148 -1.64 4.31 -17.16
C VAL A 148 -0.83 4.00 -18.41
N LEU A 149 -1.50 3.65 -19.50
CA LEU A 149 -0.89 3.24 -20.77
C LEU A 149 -1.02 4.34 -21.82
N ILE A 150 0.07 4.64 -22.52
CA ILE A 150 0.12 5.56 -23.67
C ILE A 150 0.26 4.72 -24.93
N SER A 151 -0.76 4.73 -25.78
CA SER A 151 -0.73 3.99 -27.06
C SER A 151 0.23 4.62 -28.08
N ARG A 152 0.61 3.84 -29.11
CA ARG A 152 1.32 4.30 -30.32
C ARG A 152 0.64 5.48 -31.05
N ARG A 153 -0.63 5.78 -30.76
CA ARG A 153 -1.41 6.91 -31.31
C ARG A 153 -1.50 8.11 -30.36
N GLY A 154 -0.81 8.07 -29.20
CA GLY A 154 -0.84 9.12 -28.18
C GLY A 154 -2.07 9.09 -27.25
N GLN A 155 -3.05 8.21 -27.50
CA GLN A 155 -4.19 8.05 -26.60
C GLN A 155 -3.74 7.41 -25.27
N LEU A 156 -4.12 8.05 -24.16
CA LEU A 156 -3.97 7.58 -22.79
C LEU A 156 -5.14 6.65 -22.41
N LYS A 157 -4.84 5.53 -21.75
CA LYS A 157 -5.81 4.56 -21.22
C LYS A 157 -5.40 4.08 -19.83
N VAL A 158 -6.33 4.15 -18.86
CA VAL A 158 -6.18 3.62 -17.50
C VAL A 158 -6.52 2.13 -17.49
N ALA A 159 -5.67 1.31 -16.87
CA ALA A 159 -5.77 -0.14 -16.78
C ALA A 159 -5.84 -0.59 -15.31
N ASP A 160 -6.20 -1.85 -15.07
CA ASP A 160 -6.12 -2.51 -13.76
C ASP A 160 -7.05 -1.98 -12.63
N PHE A 161 -8.15 -1.31 -12.98
CA PHE A 161 -9.26 -0.92 -12.09
C PHE A 161 -9.66 -2.02 -11.07
N GLY A 162 -9.25 -1.86 -9.80
CA GLY A 162 -9.74 -2.66 -8.68
C GLY A 162 -9.42 -4.16 -8.69
N LEU A 163 -8.60 -4.68 -9.61
CA LEU A 163 -8.51 -6.13 -9.89
C LEU A 163 -7.77 -7.00 -8.86
N ALA A 164 -7.23 -6.44 -7.77
CA ALA A 164 -6.85 -7.17 -6.57
C ALA A 164 -6.46 -6.23 -5.41
N ARG A 165 -7.13 -6.37 -4.24
CA ARG A 165 -6.46 -6.41 -2.91
C ARG A 165 -7.42 -6.85 -1.79
N ALA A 166 -7.82 -8.12 -1.79
CA ALA A 166 -8.21 -8.81 -0.55
C ALA A 166 -6.94 -9.16 0.26
N VAL A 167 -6.18 -8.15 0.64
CA VAL A 167 -4.92 -8.24 1.40
C VAL A 167 -4.95 -7.11 2.44
N THR A 168 -5.60 -7.40 3.56
CA THR A 168 -5.86 -6.49 4.68
C THR A 168 -4.56 -5.93 5.28
N ALA A 169 -4.66 -4.87 6.10
CA ALA A 169 -3.50 -4.23 6.73
C ALA A 169 -2.56 -5.22 7.46
N GLN A 170 -3.12 -6.27 8.06
CA GLN A 170 -2.37 -7.35 8.72
C GLN A 170 -1.35 -8.06 7.82
N SER A 171 -1.62 -8.20 6.52
CA SER A 171 -0.72 -8.89 5.58
C SER A 171 0.25 -7.95 4.84
N ALA A 172 0.16 -6.63 5.05
CA ALA A 172 1.21 -5.69 4.64
C ALA A 172 2.54 -5.94 5.38
N ALA A 173 2.48 -6.45 6.62
CA ALA A 173 3.65 -6.87 7.39
C ALA A 173 4.29 -8.18 6.88
N ALA A 174 3.57 -8.99 6.09
CA ALA A 174 3.95 -10.36 5.77
C ALA A 174 4.78 -10.52 4.48
N THR A 175 4.91 -9.49 3.64
CA THR A 175 5.52 -9.59 2.30
C THR A 175 6.76 -8.72 2.12
N GLN A 176 7.86 -9.11 2.78
CA GLN A 176 9.19 -8.45 2.80
C GLN A 176 9.93 -8.41 1.43
N GLY A 177 9.22 -8.42 0.31
CA GLY A 177 9.80 -8.35 -1.05
C GLY A 177 8.86 -7.86 -2.17
N LEU A 178 7.55 -7.68 -1.91
CA LEU A 178 6.60 -7.25 -2.97
C LEU A 178 6.33 -5.73 -3.00
N LEU A 179 6.64 -4.99 -1.93
CA LEU A 179 6.13 -3.62 -1.72
C LEU A 179 7.02 -2.49 -2.28
N VAL A 180 8.11 -2.79 -3.00
CA VAL A 180 9.16 -1.80 -3.37
C VAL A 180 8.66 -0.66 -4.29
N GLY A 181 7.56 -0.85 -5.03
CA GLY A 181 7.01 0.18 -5.94
C GLY A 181 5.70 0.84 -5.50
N THR A 182 4.81 0.10 -4.81
CA THR A 182 3.38 0.47 -4.72
C THR A 182 3.07 1.59 -3.72
N VAL A 183 3.91 1.78 -2.70
CA VAL A 183 3.62 2.72 -1.59
C VAL A 183 3.70 4.21 -1.95
N SER A 184 4.30 4.59 -3.10
CA SER A 184 4.59 5.99 -3.43
C SER A 184 3.40 6.86 -3.83
N TYR A 185 2.22 6.28 -4.01
CA TYR A 185 0.97 6.98 -4.34
C TYR A 185 -0.14 6.56 -3.36
N LEU A 186 0.22 5.89 -2.26
CA LEU A 186 -0.72 5.23 -1.37
C LEU A 186 -1.44 6.28 -0.50
N PRO A 187 -2.78 6.35 -0.51
CA PRO A 187 -3.51 7.35 0.24
C PRO A 187 -3.50 7.04 1.76
N PRO A 188 -3.51 8.07 2.63
CA PRO A 188 -3.38 7.92 4.08
C PRO A 188 -4.40 6.96 4.72
N GLU A 189 -5.67 7.10 4.36
CA GLU A 189 -6.78 6.32 4.90
C GLU A 189 -6.67 4.81 4.60
N LEU A 190 -5.98 4.44 3.51
CA LEU A 190 -5.71 3.04 3.16
C LEU A 190 -4.55 2.44 3.99
N VAL A 191 -3.74 3.28 4.65
CA VAL A 191 -2.73 2.89 5.64
C VAL A 191 -3.34 2.81 7.04
N GLU A 192 -4.11 3.83 7.44
CA GLU A 192 -4.66 3.95 8.80
C GLU A 192 -5.93 3.11 9.03
N LEU A 193 -6.88 3.18 8.09
CA LEU A 193 -8.25 2.67 8.24
C LEU A 193 -8.53 1.47 7.33
N GLY A 194 -7.58 1.10 6.47
CA GLY A 194 -7.60 -0.10 5.63
C GLY A 194 -8.67 -0.10 4.53
N HIS A 195 -9.33 1.02 4.27
CA HIS A 195 -10.34 1.20 3.22
C HIS A 195 -9.93 2.31 2.25
N ALA A 196 -10.63 2.38 1.11
CA ALA A 196 -10.42 3.40 0.09
C ALA A 196 -11.76 3.75 -0.56
N ASP A 197 -11.95 5.04 -0.84
CA ASP A 197 -13.15 5.64 -1.45
C ASP A 197 -12.78 6.37 -2.76
N THR A 198 -13.67 7.24 -3.26
CA THR A 198 -13.40 8.07 -4.44
C THR A 198 -12.32 9.14 -4.22
N ARG A 199 -12.15 9.62 -2.98
CA ARG A 199 -11.12 10.60 -2.59
C ARG A 199 -9.74 9.97 -2.46
N SER A 200 -9.66 8.65 -2.25
CA SER A 200 -8.41 7.87 -2.32
C SER A 200 -7.78 7.89 -3.73
N ASP A 201 -8.60 7.77 -4.77
CA ASP A 201 -8.14 7.86 -6.16
C ASP A 201 -7.74 9.31 -6.54
N VAL A 202 -8.45 10.31 -6.01
CA VAL A 202 -8.11 11.74 -6.15
C VAL A 202 -6.74 12.03 -5.55
N TYR A 203 -6.45 11.54 -4.33
CA TYR A 203 -5.14 11.69 -3.70
C TYR A 203 -4.02 11.11 -4.55
N SER A 204 -4.18 9.86 -4.98
CA SER A 204 -3.22 9.14 -5.81
C SER A 204 -2.95 9.86 -7.16
N ALA A 205 -4.00 10.44 -7.77
CA ALA A 205 -3.88 11.26 -8.97
C ALA A 205 -3.23 12.64 -8.69
N GLY A 206 -3.44 13.22 -7.51
CA GLY A 206 -2.75 14.42 -7.04
C GLY A 206 -1.24 14.22 -6.88
N ILE A 207 -0.82 13.08 -6.29
CA ILE A 207 0.60 12.68 -6.21
C ILE A 207 1.18 12.48 -7.62
N MET A 208 0.40 11.91 -8.56
CA MET A 208 0.80 11.77 -9.95
C MET A 208 1.03 13.12 -10.65
N LEU A 209 0.16 14.11 -10.39
CA LEU A 209 0.31 15.47 -10.91
C LEU A 209 1.53 16.18 -10.30
N PHE A 210 1.77 16.02 -8.98
CA PHE A 210 2.99 16.50 -8.32
C PHE A 210 4.26 15.92 -8.98
N GLU A 211 4.32 14.60 -9.21
CA GLU A 211 5.49 13.97 -9.82
C GLU A 211 5.69 14.42 -11.28
N MET A 212 4.61 14.60 -12.04
CA MET A 212 4.71 15.14 -13.41
C MET A 212 5.28 16.56 -13.43
N LEU A 213 4.86 17.43 -12.51
CA LEU A 213 5.33 18.82 -12.42
C LEU A 213 6.78 18.94 -11.90
N THR A 214 7.18 18.09 -10.95
CA THR A 214 8.47 18.24 -10.24
C THR A 214 9.56 17.24 -10.66
N GLY A 215 9.18 16.15 -11.34
CA GLY A 215 10.05 15.00 -11.61
C GLY A 215 10.40 14.15 -10.38
N LYS A 216 9.76 14.39 -9.22
CA LYS A 216 10.14 13.80 -7.93
C LYS A 216 8.94 13.23 -7.16
N LYS A 217 9.18 12.15 -6.41
CA LYS A 217 8.29 11.65 -5.34
C LYS A 217 8.08 12.77 -4.27
N PRO A 218 6.88 13.19 -3.77
CA PRO A 218 6.86 14.13 -2.64
C PRO A 218 7.32 13.48 -1.34
N HIS A 219 7.24 12.15 -1.25
CA HIS A 219 7.75 11.35 -0.14
C HIS A 219 8.66 10.23 -0.65
N THR A 220 9.79 10.05 0.04
CA THR A 220 10.83 9.06 -0.25
C THR A 220 11.44 8.54 1.06
N GLY A 221 11.85 7.28 1.09
CA GLY A 221 12.53 6.66 2.22
C GLY A 221 13.12 5.30 1.83
N ASP A 222 14.05 4.79 2.63
CA ASP A 222 14.81 3.57 2.33
C ASP A 222 13.95 2.29 2.40
N THR A 223 12.81 2.36 3.08
CA THR A 223 11.87 1.26 3.25
C THR A 223 10.44 1.66 2.87
N PRO A 224 9.62 0.74 2.32
CA PRO A 224 8.24 1.07 1.94
C PRO A 224 7.37 1.59 3.09
N ILE A 225 7.62 1.12 4.32
CA ILE A 225 6.88 1.54 5.52
C ILE A 225 7.16 3.02 5.87
N GLN A 226 8.37 3.55 5.63
CA GLN A 226 8.67 4.97 5.83
C GLN A 226 7.92 5.87 4.84
N VAL A 227 7.75 5.43 3.59
CA VAL A 227 6.99 6.18 2.58
C VAL A 227 5.50 6.19 2.94
N ALA A 228 4.92 5.04 3.30
CA ALA A 228 3.53 4.97 3.78
C ALA A 228 3.31 5.82 5.05
N TYR A 229 4.22 5.75 6.02
CA TYR A 229 4.18 6.60 7.21
C TYR A 229 4.26 8.09 6.88
N ALA A 230 5.06 8.48 5.88
CA ALA A 230 5.18 9.87 5.44
C ALA A 230 3.87 10.39 4.84
N HIS A 231 3.15 9.62 4.01
CA HIS A 231 1.82 10.00 3.50
C HIS A 231 0.83 10.30 4.65
N VAL A 232 0.89 9.53 5.74
CA VAL A 232 0.03 9.73 6.92
C VAL A 232 0.47 10.91 7.81
N HIS A 233 1.78 11.17 7.96
CA HIS A 233 2.29 12.10 8.98
C HIS A 233 2.94 13.38 8.44
N ARG A 234 2.99 13.59 7.11
CA ARG A 234 3.61 14.75 6.47
C ARG A 234 2.70 15.30 5.39
N ASP A 235 2.75 16.60 5.17
CA ASP A 235 1.99 17.23 4.09
C ASP A 235 2.78 17.11 2.78
N VAL A 236 2.06 17.00 1.67
CA VAL A 236 2.68 17.11 0.35
C VAL A 236 3.12 18.57 0.16
N PRO A 237 4.41 18.82 -0.13
CA PRO A 237 4.91 20.18 -0.35
C PRO A 237 4.32 20.77 -1.64
N LYS A 238 4.38 22.09 -1.78
CA LYS A 238 3.92 22.74 -3.02
C LYS A 238 4.88 22.40 -4.17
N PRO A 239 4.38 22.03 -5.36
CA PRO A 239 5.19 21.88 -6.56
C PRO A 239 6.13 23.08 -6.83
N SER A 240 5.67 24.31 -6.55
CA SER A 240 6.44 25.57 -6.66
C SER A 240 7.78 25.58 -5.92
N ASP A 241 7.90 24.79 -4.86
CA ASP A 241 9.02 24.84 -3.91
C ASP A 241 10.11 23.81 -4.28
N TRP A 242 9.83 22.92 -5.24
CA TRP A 242 10.68 21.76 -5.60
C TRP A 242 11.37 21.87 -6.96
N VAL A 243 11.05 22.90 -7.74
CA VAL A 243 11.62 23.21 -9.06
C VAL A 243 12.42 24.52 -8.99
N ASP A 244 13.67 24.50 -9.46
CA ASP A 244 14.66 25.53 -9.13
C ASP A 244 14.45 26.88 -9.85
N THR A 245 14.60 27.94 -9.06
CA THR A 245 14.45 29.38 -9.29
C THR A 245 14.75 29.92 -10.69
N ASP A 246 15.69 29.38 -11.45
CA ASP A 246 15.98 29.86 -12.81
C ASP A 246 14.82 29.63 -13.81
N TRP A 247 13.88 28.72 -13.55
CA TRP A 247 12.63 28.66 -14.35
C TRP A 247 11.83 29.96 -14.29
N ARG A 248 11.95 30.76 -13.21
CA ARG A 248 11.24 32.05 -13.07
C ARG A 248 11.71 33.11 -14.07
N ARG A 249 12.70 32.82 -14.91
CA ARG A 249 13.17 33.68 -16.02
C ARG A 249 12.63 33.25 -17.39
N SER A 250 12.04 32.06 -17.52
CA SER A 250 11.18 31.72 -18.65
C SER A 250 9.70 31.90 -18.26
N LEU A 251 8.80 31.69 -19.21
CA LEU A 251 7.36 31.83 -18.98
C LEU A 251 6.72 30.55 -18.41
N ASP A 252 7.53 29.53 -18.09
CA ASP A 252 7.12 28.15 -17.82
C ASP A 252 6.88 27.88 -16.33
N GLY A 253 6.33 28.86 -15.62
CA GLY A 253 6.13 28.76 -14.18
C GLY A 253 5.03 27.80 -13.77
N ILE A 254 5.19 27.21 -12.58
CA ILE A 254 4.06 26.61 -11.86
C ILE A 254 3.22 27.78 -11.30
N PRO A 255 1.96 27.97 -11.73
CA PRO A 255 1.09 29.02 -11.21
C PRO A 255 0.59 28.65 -9.80
N PRO A 256 0.33 29.62 -8.91
CA PRO A 256 -0.17 29.36 -7.55
C PRO A 256 -1.49 28.56 -7.51
N TYR A 257 -2.32 28.66 -8.55
CA TYR A 257 -3.54 27.86 -8.66
C TYR A 257 -3.28 26.36 -8.94
N LEU A 258 -2.10 25.98 -9.45
CA LEU A 258 -1.68 24.57 -9.53
C LEU A 258 -1.13 24.06 -8.20
N ASP A 259 -0.45 24.89 -7.41
CA ASP A 259 -0.05 24.53 -6.04
C ASP A 259 -1.28 24.32 -5.15
N ALA A 260 -2.31 25.17 -5.30
CA ALA A 260 -3.62 25.00 -4.67
C ALA A 260 -4.31 23.70 -5.12
N LEU A 261 -4.42 23.47 -6.44
CA LEU A 261 -5.06 22.29 -7.02
C LEU A 261 -4.39 20.97 -6.60
N VAL A 262 -3.06 20.93 -6.53
CA VAL A 262 -2.31 19.77 -6.02
C VAL A 262 -2.49 19.65 -4.50
N GLY A 263 -2.45 20.75 -3.75
CA GLY A 263 -2.64 20.75 -2.31
C GLY A 263 -4.02 20.23 -1.89
N ALA A 264 -5.10 20.70 -2.51
CA ALA A 264 -6.46 20.22 -2.25
C ALA A 264 -6.61 18.73 -2.61
N ALA A 265 -6.08 18.29 -3.76
CA ALA A 265 -6.11 16.87 -4.12
C ALA A 265 -5.28 15.98 -3.17
N THR A 266 -4.20 16.50 -2.58
CA THR A 266 -3.25 15.73 -1.72
C THR A 266 -3.33 16.07 -0.24
N ALA A 267 -4.43 16.68 0.22
CA ALA A 267 -4.70 16.85 1.64
C ALA A 267 -4.75 15.49 2.36
N ARG A 268 -4.21 15.42 3.58
CA ARG A 268 -4.23 14.17 4.36
C ARG A 268 -5.65 13.70 4.67
N ASP A 269 -6.47 14.60 5.17
CA ASP A 269 -7.88 14.39 5.47
C ASP A 269 -8.69 14.21 4.17
N PRO A 270 -9.39 13.08 3.94
CA PRO A 270 -10.24 12.88 2.76
C PRO A 270 -11.37 13.91 2.63
N GLU A 271 -11.89 14.46 3.73
CA GLU A 271 -12.94 15.50 3.70
C GLU A 271 -12.42 16.84 3.17
N GLN A 272 -11.10 17.03 3.13
CA GLN A 272 -10.45 18.23 2.59
C GLN A 272 -10.04 18.08 1.11
N ARG A 273 -10.43 16.98 0.46
CA ARG A 273 -10.20 16.72 -0.97
C ARG A 273 -11.49 16.89 -1.78
N PRO A 274 -11.41 17.20 -3.10
CA PRO A 274 -12.56 17.07 -4.00
C PRO A 274 -13.20 15.68 -3.86
N ARG A 275 -14.54 15.59 -3.80
CA ARG A 275 -15.23 14.33 -3.43
C ARG A 275 -14.96 13.16 -4.37
N ASP A 276 -14.61 13.46 -5.62
CA ASP A 276 -14.46 12.50 -6.70
C ASP A 276 -13.50 13.03 -7.80
N ALA A 277 -13.22 12.18 -8.78
CA ALA A 277 -12.39 12.55 -9.93
C ALA A 277 -13.09 13.50 -10.92
N ARG A 278 -14.41 13.74 -10.80
CA ARG A 278 -15.16 14.70 -11.63
C ARG A 278 -14.88 16.13 -11.15
N ALA A 279 -15.04 16.40 -9.86
CA ALA A 279 -14.70 17.66 -9.22
C ALA A 279 -13.22 18.02 -9.44
N PHE A 280 -12.31 17.04 -9.30
CA PHE A 280 -10.88 17.25 -9.57
C PHE A 280 -10.58 17.49 -11.07
N LEU A 281 -11.28 16.81 -11.98
CA LEU A 281 -11.17 17.05 -13.43
C LEU A 281 -11.61 18.48 -13.81
N ASP A 282 -12.67 18.98 -13.22
CA ASP A 282 -13.15 20.33 -13.52
C ASP A 282 -12.22 21.41 -12.92
N GLY A 283 -11.58 21.15 -11.78
CA GLY A 283 -10.45 21.94 -11.29
C GLY A 283 -9.26 21.98 -12.26
N VAL A 284 -8.85 20.81 -12.77
CA VAL A 284 -7.81 20.67 -13.81
C VAL A 284 -8.18 21.44 -15.08
N ARG A 285 -9.44 21.39 -15.52
CA ARG A 285 -9.92 22.09 -16.72
C ARG A 285 -9.97 23.60 -16.55
N ARG A 286 -10.36 24.10 -15.37
CA ARG A 286 -10.28 25.54 -15.01
C ARG A 286 -8.84 26.04 -15.06
N ALA A 287 -7.91 25.32 -14.41
CA ALA A 287 -6.48 25.63 -14.45
C ALA A 287 -5.89 25.60 -15.88
N ARG A 288 -6.22 24.57 -16.67
CA ARG A 288 -5.80 24.41 -18.07
C ARG A 288 -6.32 25.53 -18.96
N LYS A 289 -7.57 25.98 -18.75
CA LYS A 289 -8.16 27.14 -19.45
C LYS A 289 -7.40 28.43 -19.12
N ALA A 290 -7.13 28.71 -17.85
CA ALA A 290 -6.36 29.87 -17.42
C ALA A 290 -4.95 29.88 -18.02
N LEU A 291 -4.23 28.75 -17.91
CA LEU A 291 -2.88 28.60 -18.46
C LEU A 291 -2.84 28.74 -19.99
N SER A 292 -3.81 28.15 -20.71
CA SER A 292 -3.95 28.33 -22.17
C SER A 292 -4.29 29.77 -22.59
N SER A 293 -4.77 30.59 -21.66
CA SER A 293 -5.03 32.02 -21.84
C SER A 293 -3.84 32.90 -21.44
N GLY A 294 -2.70 32.30 -21.04
CA GLY A 294 -1.51 33.01 -20.57
C GLY A 294 -1.59 33.53 -19.13
N ILE A 295 -2.61 33.12 -18.35
CA ILE A 295 -2.84 33.61 -17.00
C ILE A 295 -1.96 32.83 -16.02
N MET A 296 -0.82 33.42 -15.63
CA MET A 296 0.14 32.81 -14.69
C MET A 296 -0.13 33.13 -13.21
N HIS A 297 -1.03 34.08 -12.93
CA HIS A 297 -1.44 34.45 -11.58
C HIS A 297 -2.91 34.89 -11.58
N ASP A 298 -3.73 34.21 -10.79
CA ASP A 298 -5.14 34.50 -10.58
C ASP A 298 -5.50 34.15 -9.13
N PRO A 299 -5.63 35.15 -8.23
CA PRO A 299 -6.00 34.91 -6.83
C PRO A 299 -7.38 34.30 -6.64
N HIS A 300 -8.35 34.59 -7.52
CA HIS A 300 -9.70 34.04 -7.41
C HIS A 300 -9.72 32.57 -7.80
N LEU A 301 -9.04 32.19 -8.89
CA LEU A 301 -8.86 30.79 -9.26
C LEU A 301 -7.99 30.05 -8.22
N THR A 302 -6.98 30.70 -7.64
CA THR A 302 -6.16 30.09 -6.58
C THR A 302 -6.98 29.80 -5.32
N ALA A 303 -7.88 30.71 -4.92
CA ALA A 303 -8.79 30.48 -3.80
C ALA A 303 -9.82 29.38 -4.11
N LEU A 304 -10.39 29.38 -5.33
CA LEU A 304 -11.33 28.34 -5.78
C LEU A 304 -10.68 26.96 -5.77
N LEU A 305 -9.52 26.79 -6.41
CA LEU A 305 -8.84 25.48 -6.48
C LEU A 305 -8.20 25.05 -5.13
N ALA A 306 -8.31 25.86 -4.08
CA ALA A 306 -7.92 25.50 -2.71
C ALA A 306 -9.11 25.06 -1.83
N ASP A 307 -10.36 25.38 -2.21
CA ASP A 307 -11.57 24.97 -1.48
C ASP A 307 -12.22 23.76 -2.18
N PRO A 308 -12.20 22.56 -1.58
CA PRO A 308 -12.74 21.36 -2.20
C PRO A 308 -14.26 21.46 -2.46
N ASN A 309 -15.01 22.12 -1.59
CA ASN A 309 -16.46 22.27 -1.72
C ASN A 309 -16.82 23.07 -2.98
N SER A 310 -16.00 24.07 -3.32
CA SER A 310 -16.20 24.93 -4.49
C SER A 310 -16.00 24.22 -5.85
N LEU A 311 -15.48 22.99 -5.83
CA LEU A 311 -15.37 22.09 -6.99
C LEU A 311 -16.52 21.08 -7.05
N ASP A 312 -17.24 20.87 -5.95
CA ASP A 312 -18.34 19.93 -5.84
C ASP A 312 -19.70 20.54 -6.25
N ASP A 313 -19.89 21.85 -6.01
CA ASP A 313 -21.15 22.59 -6.21
C ASP A 313 -21.44 23.05 -7.66
N THR A 314 -20.52 22.81 -8.62
CA THR A 314 -20.65 23.44 -9.96
C THR A 314 -21.36 22.55 -10.96
N GLU A 315 -22.37 23.09 -11.65
CA GLU A 315 -23.02 22.42 -12.79
C GLU A 315 -22.00 21.94 -13.83
N PRO A 316 -22.24 20.78 -14.48
CA PRO A 316 -21.29 20.18 -15.41
C PRO A 316 -20.95 21.17 -16.52
N VAL A 317 -19.66 21.46 -16.69
CA VAL A 317 -19.20 22.32 -17.77
C VAL A 317 -19.26 21.50 -19.07
N ASP A 318 -20.40 21.59 -19.76
CA ASP A 318 -20.66 20.96 -21.06
C ASP A 318 -19.78 21.57 -22.17
N ILE A 319 -18.49 21.27 -22.09
CA ILE A 319 -17.54 21.41 -23.19
C ILE A 319 -17.78 20.23 -24.12
N GLU A 320 -18.78 20.35 -24.97
CA GLU A 320 -19.01 19.46 -26.11
C GLU A 320 -17.67 19.24 -26.84
N TYR A 321 -17.18 17.99 -26.86
CA TYR A 321 -15.90 17.66 -27.50
C TYR A 321 -16.05 17.64 -29.02
N THR A 322 -16.24 18.81 -29.62
CA THR A 322 -15.95 19.03 -31.03
C THR A 322 -14.44 19.20 -31.19
N PRO A 323 -13.70 18.23 -31.76
CA PRO A 323 -12.27 18.40 -32.04
C PRO A 323 -12.13 19.55 -33.03
N THR A 324 -11.66 20.71 -32.53
CA THR A 324 -11.87 21.97 -33.25
C THR A 324 -11.36 21.91 -34.68
N ARG A 325 -12.15 22.47 -35.60
CA ARG A 325 -11.85 22.49 -37.06
C ARG A 325 -10.45 23.02 -37.37
N ARG A 326 -9.91 23.87 -36.47
CA ARG A 326 -8.55 24.44 -36.49
C ARG A 326 -7.44 23.41 -36.22
N ALA A 327 -7.63 22.47 -35.29
CA ALA A 327 -6.68 21.39 -35.02
C ALA A 327 -6.63 20.38 -36.18
N MET A 328 -7.80 19.99 -36.70
CA MET A 328 -7.88 19.15 -37.92
C MET A 328 -7.30 19.86 -39.14
N ALA A 329 -7.54 21.16 -39.32
CA ALA A 329 -6.94 21.95 -40.39
C ALA A 329 -5.40 22.07 -40.24
N ALA A 330 -4.87 22.23 -39.02
CA ALA A 330 -3.43 22.26 -38.79
C ALA A 330 -2.77 20.91 -39.10
N LEU A 331 -3.40 19.79 -38.72
CA LEU A 331 -2.90 18.45 -39.01
C LEU A 331 -3.01 18.10 -40.51
N ALA A 332 -4.07 18.58 -41.19
CA ALA A 332 -4.24 18.46 -42.63
C ALA A 332 -3.24 19.32 -43.41
N ALA A 333 -2.98 20.57 -42.98
CA ALA A 333 -1.98 21.45 -43.57
C ALA A 333 -0.55 20.91 -43.35
N SER A 334 -0.26 20.34 -42.17
CA SER A 334 1.01 19.64 -41.89
C SER A 334 1.19 18.44 -42.82
N ARG A 335 0.15 17.62 -43.02
CA ARG A 335 0.17 16.53 -44.02
C ARG A 335 0.35 17.06 -45.45
N ALA A 336 -0.36 18.11 -45.85
CA ALA A 336 -0.24 18.70 -47.18
C ALA A 336 1.18 19.23 -47.44
N ALA A 337 1.78 19.93 -46.48
CA ALA A 337 3.17 20.40 -46.56
C ALA A 337 4.16 19.22 -46.62
N ALA A 338 3.96 18.17 -45.84
CA ALA A 338 4.79 16.96 -45.86
C ALA A 338 4.64 16.13 -47.15
N THR A 339 3.50 16.22 -47.85
CA THR A 339 3.31 15.63 -49.18
C THR A 339 3.94 16.48 -50.26
N ALA A 340 3.69 17.79 -50.28
CA ALA A 340 4.28 18.72 -51.24
C ALA A 340 5.82 18.70 -51.20
N ALA A 341 6.42 18.70 -50.01
CA ALA A 341 7.86 18.58 -49.81
C ALA A 341 8.46 17.25 -50.30
N ARG A 342 7.62 16.22 -50.54
CA ARG A 342 8.00 14.91 -51.07
C ARG A 342 7.78 14.79 -52.59
N GLU A 343 6.98 15.66 -53.16
CA GLU A 343 6.79 15.78 -54.62
C GLU A 343 7.82 16.71 -55.26
N THR A 344 8.34 17.70 -54.53
CA THR A 344 9.43 18.58 -54.97
C THR A 344 10.81 17.90 -55.16
N SER A 345 10.92 16.59 -54.91
CA SER A 345 12.19 15.83 -55.02
C SER A 345 12.11 14.67 -56.00
N ARG A 346 11.72 14.93 -57.26
CA ARG A 346 11.81 13.96 -58.37
C ARG A 346 12.24 14.66 -59.67
N PRO A 347 13.28 14.18 -60.38
CA PRO A 347 13.81 14.86 -61.56
C PRO A 347 12.90 14.71 -62.78
N THR A 348 12.81 15.77 -63.59
CA THR A 348 11.91 15.88 -64.75
C THR A 348 12.47 15.23 -66.01
N ALA A 349 11.59 14.66 -66.83
CA ALA A 349 11.80 14.44 -68.27
C ALA A 349 10.55 14.92 -69.04
N PRO A 350 10.67 15.51 -70.25
CA PRO A 350 9.57 16.24 -70.89
C PRO A 350 8.71 15.38 -71.84
N GLY A 351 7.45 15.78 -72.03
CA GLY A 351 6.55 15.21 -73.03
C GLY A 351 5.09 15.68 -72.88
N GLU A 352 4.69 16.57 -73.79
CA GLU A 352 3.34 16.90 -74.33
C GLU A 352 2.11 16.09 -73.83
N GLY A 353 0.91 16.67 -73.63
CA GLY A 353 0.46 18.06 -73.79
C GLY A 353 -1.10 18.18 -73.80
N MET A 354 -1.60 19.42 -74.02
CA MET A 354 -2.97 19.75 -74.48
C MET A 354 -4.20 19.52 -73.54
N THR A 355 -4.71 20.62 -72.94
CA THR A 355 -6.16 20.99 -72.73
C THR A 355 -7.13 20.13 -71.90
N ALA A 356 -8.28 20.61 -71.39
CA ALA A 356 -8.73 21.93 -70.86
C ALA A 356 -10.21 21.80 -70.38
N ILE A 357 -10.73 22.80 -69.63
CA ILE A 357 -12.16 23.01 -69.24
C ILE A 357 -12.69 21.99 -68.19
N SER A 358 -13.28 22.27 -67.01
CA SER A 358 -13.86 23.43 -66.28
C SER A 358 -15.39 23.32 -66.05
N VAL A 359 -15.93 24.03 -65.04
CA VAL A 359 -17.35 24.08 -64.56
C VAL A 359 -17.80 22.81 -63.78
N ALA A 360 -18.42 22.78 -62.58
CA ALA A 360 -19.05 23.70 -61.60
C ALA A 360 -20.62 23.73 -61.60
N THR A 361 -21.36 23.74 -60.47
CA THR A 361 -21.03 23.54 -59.04
C THR A 361 -22.28 23.28 -58.18
N ALA A 362 -22.20 22.37 -57.19
CA ALA A 362 -23.07 22.21 -56.01
C ALA A 362 -24.58 21.82 -56.26
N PRO A 363 -25.49 21.82 -55.24
CA PRO A 363 -25.72 20.60 -54.45
C PRO A 363 -27.21 20.22 -54.21
N ALA A 364 -27.47 19.08 -53.56
CA ALA A 364 -28.78 18.74 -53.02
C ALA A 364 -28.69 17.97 -51.68
N THR A 365 -29.59 18.28 -50.74
CA THR A 365 -29.93 17.48 -49.55
C THR A 365 -31.05 16.47 -49.85
N PRO A 366 -31.25 15.47 -48.99
CA PRO A 366 -32.59 14.94 -48.76
C PRO A 366 -33.01 14.98 -47.28
N THR A 367 -34.28 14.70 -47.00
CA THR A 367 -34.89 14.70 -45.67
C THR A 367 -35.98 13.63 -45.65
N VAL A 368 -35.94 12.72 -44.65
CA VAL A 368 -37.03 11.87 -44.10
C VAL A 368 -37.93 11.07 -45.08
N GLU A 369 -38.17 9.77 -44.79
CA GLU A 369 -39.50 9.19 -44.48
C GLU A 369 -39.40 7.66 -44.24
N THR A 370 -40.47 7.03 -43.72
CA THR A 370 -40.49 5.66 -43.20
C THR A 370 -41.78 4.89 -43.55
N ALA A 371 -41.66 3.71 -44.18
CA ALA A 371 -42.61 2.59 -44.14
C ALA A 371 -42.04 1.37 -44.93
N HIS A 372 -42.67 0.19 -45.02
CA HIS A 372 -43.17 -0.82 -44.04
C HIS A 372 -43.74 -2.00 -44.91
N VAL A 373 -43.92 -3.22 -44.37
CA VAL A 373 -44.62 -4.37 -45.06
C VAL A 373 -43.79 -4.99 -46.24
N GLU A 374 -43.77 -6.30 -46.60
CA GLU A 374 -44.48 -7.55 -46.19
C GLU A 374 -43.55 -8.81 -46.21
N GLY A 375 -44.05 -9.98 -45.79
CA GLY A 375 -43.46 -11.32 -46.04
C GLY A 375 -44.02 -12.02 -47.30
N PRO A 376 -43.58 -13.23 -47.70
CA PRO A 376 -44.10 -14.51 -47.13
C PRO A 376 -43.10 -15.71 -47.23
N VAL A 377 -43.26 -17.01 -46.87
CA VAL A 377 -44.12 -17.92 -46.05
C VAL A 377 -43.62 -19.39 -46.28
N LEU A 378 -43.82 -20.30 -45.31
CA LEU A 378 -43.56 -21.78 -45.35
C LEU A 378 -42.06 -22.22 -45.46
N GLN A 379 -41.63 -23.49 -45.26
CA GLN A 379 -42.31 -24.78 -45.02
C GLN A 379 -41.51 -25.71 -44.05
N GLY A 380 -42.07 -26.89 -43.69
CA GLY A 380 -41.40 -28.06 -43.06
C GLY A 380 -41.75 -29.35 -43.84
N PRO A 381 -41.89 -30.57 -43.24
CA PRO A 381 -41.82 -30.94 -41.81
C PRO A 381 -41.18 -32.35 -41.50
N VAL A 382 -41.22 -32.78 -40.21
CA VAL A 382 -40.98 -34.16 -39.64
C VAL A 382 -39.62 -34.87 -39.94
N ALA A 383 -39.08 -35.81 -39.16
CA ALA A 383 -39.36 -36.45 -37.85
C ALA A 383 -37.98 -36.91 -37.22
N GLU A 384 -37.81 -37.58 -36.07
CA GLU A 384 -38.72 -38.09 -35.03
C GLU A 384 -38.04 -38.04 -33.62
N ALA A 385 -38.13 -39.07 -32.77
CA ALA A 385 -37.64 -39.09 -31.38
C ALA A 385 -37.10 -40.51 -30.93
N PRO A 386 -36.83 -40.82 -29.64
CA PRO A 386 -35.70 -41.70 -29.25
C PRO A 386 -36.11 -43.07 -28.65
N VAL A 387 -35.14 -43.87 -28.14
CA VAL A 387 -35.27 -44.66 -26.87
C VAL A 387 -33.93 -45.26 -26.40
N THR A 388 -33.88 -45.66 -25.13
CA THR A 388 -32.70 -46.08 -24.33
C THR A 388 -32.34 -47.59 -24.37
N GLY A 389 -31.06 -47.91 -24.14
CA GLY A 389 -30.63 -49.23 -23.64
C GLY A 389 -29.09 -49.33 -23.47
N ASN A 390 -28.44 -49.84 -22.42
CA ASN A 390 -28.64 -50.15 -20.99
C ASN A 390 -27.59 -51.25 -20.65
N ARG A 391 -27.04 -51.29 -19.41
CA ARG A 391 -26.16 -52.36 -18.83
C ARG A 391 -24.74 -52.56 -19.42
N VAL A 392 -23.78 -53.25 -18.75
CA VAL A 392 -23.35 -53.29 -17.32
C VAL A 392 -22.07 -54.17 -17.18
N ALA A 393 -21.35 -54.03 -16.06
CA ALA A 393 -20.33 -54.95 -15.49
C ALA A 393 -18.94 -55.11 -16.16
N GLU A 394 -17.93 -54.81 -15.32
CA GLU A 394 -16.80 -55.67 -14.92
C GLU A 394 -16.10 -56.61 -15.92
N ASN A 395 -14.76 -56.60 -15.88
CA ASN A 395 -14.03 -57.85 -15.67
C ASN A 395 -12.68 -57.66 -14.93
N ARG A 396 -12.08 -58.75 -14.44
CA ARG A 396 -11.10 -58.74 -13.34
C ARG A 396 -9.96 -59.75 -13.54
N ALA A 397 -8.72 -59.31 -13.32
CA ALA A 397 -7.49 -60.04 -12.91
C ALA A 397 -7.02 -61.34 -13.62
N GLY A 398 -5.71 -61.37 -13.93
CA GLY A 398 -4.85 -62.56 -14.14
C GLY A 398 -3.42 -62.12 -14.54
N ALA A 399 -2.30 -62.43 -13.86
CA ALA A 399 -1.72 -63.72 -13.41
C ALA A 399 -0.99 -64.48 -14.56
N HIS A 400 0.23 -65.05 -14.44
CA HIS A 400 1.38 -64.99 -13.50
C HIS A 400 2.66 -65.40 -14.31
N CYS A 401 3.92 -65.10 -13.95
CA CYS A 401 4.84 -65.80 -13.00
C CYS A 401 6.20 -65.02 -13.01
N ALA A 402 6.96 -64.79 -11.93
CA ALA A 402 7.72 -65.71 -11.04
C ALA A 402 8.91 -66.39 -11.76
N VAL A 403 10.19 -66.23 -11.33
CA VAL A 403 10.92 -66.90 -10.21
C VAL A 403 12.36 -66.31 -10.17
N GLU A 404 13.13 -66.07 -9.09
CA GLU A 404 12.91 -65.99 -7.61
C GLU A 404 13.99 -65.04 -6.97
N ARG A 405 14.81 -65.46 -5.99
CA ARG A 405 15.74 -64.65 -5.14
C ARG A 405 17.00 -65.52 -4.75
N PRO A 406 17.76 -65.40 -3.61
CA PRO A 406 17.83 -64.39 -2.50
C PRO A 406 19.23 -64.06 -1.88
N ARG A 407 19.25 -63.15 -0.87
CA ARG A 407 20.25 -62.96 0.27
C ARG A 407 21.69 -62.46 -0.09
N VAL A 408 22.33 -61.43 0.51
CA VAL A 408 22.36 -60.77 1.86
C VAL A 408 22.98 -61.68 2.95
N PRO A 409 23.89 -61.25 3.89
CA PRO A 409 24.46 -59.92 4.25
C PRO A 409 26.02 -59.88 4.42
N VAL A 410 26.56 -58.79 5.03
CA VAL A 410 27.61 -58.73 6.11
C VAL A 410 28.77 -57.73 5.91
N THR A 411 28.96 -56.99 7.00
CA THR A 411 29.96 -56.03 7.50
C THR A 411 31.45 -56.43 7.49
N ALA A 412 32.32 -55.42 7.65
CA ALA A 412 33.64 -55.44 8.30
C ALA A 412 34.91 -55.77 7.47
N ALA A 413 36.04 -55.33 8.02
CA ALA A 413 37.43 -55.41 7.54
C ALA A 413 38.20 -56.54 8.31
N PRO A 414 39.56 -56.67 8.42
CA PRO A 414 40.64 -55.74 7.99
C PRO A 414 42.00 -56.34 7.50
N THR A 415 42.84 -55.48 6.88
CA THR A 415 44.31 -55.22 7.12
C THR A 415 45.42 -56.33 7.13
N VAL A 416 46.68 -55.86 6.92
CA VAL A 416 48.03 -56.37 7.35
C VAL A 416 48.91 -56.96 6.21
N PRO A 417 50.27 -56.78 6.13
CA PRO A 417 51.22 -55.90 6.85
C PRO A 417 52.15 -54.96 6.00
N ASP A 418 52.64 -53.93 6.70
CA ASP A 418 53.95 -53.19 6.75
C ASP A 418 55.19 -53.42 5.83
N ALA A 419 56.10 -52.41 5.91
CA ALA A 419 57.59 -52.45 5.86
C ALA A 419 58.40 -52.07 4.57
N VAL A 420 58.60 -50.75 4.35
CA VAL A 420 59.90 -49.98 4.48
C VAL A 420 61.22 -50.83 4.43
N PRO A 421 62.30 -50.52 3.61
CA PRO A 421 63.11 -49.29 3.79
C PRO A 421 64.01 -48.70 2.64
N SER A 422 64.40 -47.42 2.83
CA SER A 422 65.72 -46.72 2.65
C SER A 422 66.63 -46.73 1.37
N ARG A 423 67.28 -45.56 1.17
CA ARG A 423 68.52 -45.16 0.42
C ARG A 423 69.76 -46.10 0.61
N PRO A 424 70.88 -46.02 -0.18
CA PRO A 424 71.58 -44.80 -0.70
C PRO A 424 72.24 -44.89 -2.12
N GLU A 425 73.11 -43.90 -2.45
CA GLU A 425 74.10 -43.86 -3.56
C GLU A 425 75.43 -44.58 -3.17
N PRO A 426 76.59 -44.61 -3.92
CA PRO A 426 76.99 -43.89 -5.16
C PRO A 426 77.97 -44.63 -6.17
N VAL A 427 78.57 -43.86 -7.10
CA VAL A 427 79.87 -44.00 -7.85
C VAL A 427 80.19 -45.05 -8.97
N THR A 428 80.32 -44.53 -10.22
CA THR A 428 81.59 -44.42 -11.04
C THR A 428 82.21 -45.58 -11.90
N SER A 429 82.20 -45.36 -13.23
CA SER A 429 83.20 -45.64 -14.32
C SER A 429 83.78 -47.02 -14.68
N CYS A 430 83.96 -47.28 -16.01
CA CYS A 430 85.22 -47.63 -16.74
C CYS A 430 84.94 -48.39 -18.08
N ARG A 431 85.92 -48.72 -18.95
CA ARG A 431 86.94 -47.94 -19.73
C ARG A 431 87.87 -48.92 -20.48
N THR A 432 88.18 -48.63 -21.76
CA THR A 432 89.21 -49.24 -22.65
C THR A 432 89.40 -48.30 -23.87
N GLU A 433 90.33 -48.45 -24.83
CA GLU A 433 91.81 -48.57 -24.82
C GLU A 433 92.31 -48.15 -26.24
N ALA A 434 93.37 -47.33 -26.42
CA ALA A 434 94.83 -47.59 -26.44
C ALA A 434 95.37 -48.27 -27.73
N PRO A 435 96.59 -47.95 -28.26
CA PRO A 435 97.62 -46.95 -27.87
C PRO A 435 97.70 -45.77 -28.90
N ALA A 436 98.78 -45.20 -29.49
CA ALA A 436 100.26 -45.36 -29.43
C ALA A 436 101.08 -44.18 -30.07
N ILE A 437 102.29 -43.93 -29.54
CA ILE A 437 103.63 -43.71 -30.18
C ILE A 437 103.98 -42.46 -31.08
N GLU A 438 104.80 -41.56 -30.49
CA GLU A 438 106.11 -40.94 -30.90
C GLU A 438 106.38 -40.04 -32.16
N ALA A 439 107.54 -39.32 -32.10
CA ALA A 439 108.23 -38.38 -33.03
C ALA A 439 107.59 -36.98 -33.26
N GLU A 440 108.30 -35.81 -33.29
CA GLU A 440 109.58 -35.35 -33.91
C GLU A 440 109.49 -35.16 -35.45
N GLU A 441 110.09 -34.16 -36.12
CA GLU A 441 111.24 -33.26 -35.82
C GLU A 441 111.16 -31.92 -36.64
N ILE A 442 112.13 -30.98 -36.45
CA ILE A 442 112.75 -29.97 -37.40
C ILE A 442 111.95 -29.41 -38.62
N ASP A 443 112.06 -28.17 -39.13
CA ASP A 443 112.62 -26.81 -38.82
C ASP A 443 112.53 -25.99 -40.16
N TRP A 444 112.94 -24.71 -40.13
CA TRP A 444 113.36 -23.79 -41.23
C TRP A 444 112.40 -22.67 -41.66
N ALA A 445 112.71 -21.47 -41.14
CA ALA A 445 112.82 -20.13 -41.79
C ALA A 445 111.80 -19.72 -42.89
N ASP A 446 111.30 -18.47 -42.92
CA ASP A 446 112.13 -17.26 -43.00
C ASP A 446 111.43 -15.98 -42.46
N SER A 447 112.20 -14.88 -42.47
CA SER A 447 112.03 -13.52 -41.97
C SER A 447 110.83 -12.71 -42.47
N GLY A 448 110.47 -11.69 -41.68
CA GLY A 448 109.50 -10.65 -42.06
C GLY A 448 109.02 -9.83 -40.86
N ALA A 449 109.52 -8.61 -40.70
CA ALA A 449 109.11 -7.71 -39.61
C ALA A 449 107.84 -6.91 -39.96
N ILE A 450 107.08 -6.49 -38.94
CA ILE A 450 106.64 -5.09 -38.69
C ILE A 450 105.94 -5.03 -37.33
N ASP A 451 106.34 -4.08 -36.48
CA ASP A 451 105.71 -3.76 -35.19
C ASP A 451 104.84 -2.50 -35.37
N ILE A 452 103.54 -2.58 -35.01
CA ILE A 452 102.67 -1.40 -34.88
C ILE A 452 101.71 -1.54 -33.69
N ASP A 453 102.08 -0.85 -32.61
CA ASP A 453 101.23 -0.26 -31.56
C ASP A 453 100.28 -1.17 -30.74
N ARG A 454 100.65 -1.38 -29.47
CA ARG A 454 99.88 -2.13 -28.46
C ARG A 454 99.04 -1.25 -27.50
N GLU A 455 99.09 0.07 -27.64
CA GLU A 455 98.66 1.04 -26.62
C GLU A 455 97.13 1.28 -26.58
N SER A 456 96.44 1.07 -27.70
CA SER A 456 95.04 1.50 -27.89
C SER A 456 93.98 0.68 -27.13
N ARG A 457 94.13 -0.66 -27.00
CA ARG A 457 93.08 -1.54 -26.45
C ARG A 457 92.77 -1.31 -24.96
N ARG A 458 93.79 -1.03 -24.13
CA ARG A 458 93.62 -0.89 -22.66
C ARG A 458 92.71 0.28 -22.27
N ARG A 459 92.69 1.36 -23.05
CA ARG A 459 91.87 2.56 -22.77
C ARG A 459 90.39 2.35 -23.10
N ARG A 460 90.05 1.55 -24.13
CA ARG A 460 88.66 1.17 -24.44
C ARG A 460 88.06 0.26 -23.35
N VAL A 461 88.77 -0.80 -22.94
CA VAL A 461 88.28 -1.73 -21.91
C VAL A 461 88.02 -1.03 -20.58
N ARG A 462 88.93 -0.14 -20.14
CA ARG A 462 88.72 0.66 -18.91
C ARG A 462 87.50 1.59 -19.00
N ARG A 463 87.26 2.25 -20.15
CA ARG A 463 86.06 3.09 -20.36
C ARG A 463 84.77 2.28 -20.37
N VAL A 464 84.75 1.11 -20.99
CA VAL A 464 83.58 0.20 -20.96
C VAL A 464 83.32 -0.30 -19.54
N ALA A 465 84.35 -0.71 -18.81
CA ALA A 465 84.23 -1.14 -17.42
C ALA A 465 83.70 -0.03 -16.50
N SER A 466 84.17 1.22 -16.65
CA SER A 466 83.65 2.35 -15.86
C SER A 466 82.21 2.70 -16.21
N VAL A 467 81.80 2.56 -17.48
CA VAL A 467 80.39 2.75 -17.87
C VAL A 467 79.51 1.67 -17.24
N ILE A 468 79.93 0.39 -17.29
CA ILE A 468 79.18 -0.72 -16.69
C ILE A 468 79.07 -0.55 -15.16
N THR A 469 80.14 -0.18 -14.45
CA THR A 469 80.06 0.02 -12.99
C THR A 469 79.23 1.24 -12.62
N THR A 470 79.28 2.35 -13.37
CA THR A 470 78.34 3.47 -13.15
C THR A 470 76.89 3.09 -13.45
N LEU A 471 76.62 2.28 -14.48
CA LEU A 471 75.27 1.85 -14.84
C LEU A 471 74.70 0.88 -13.79
N VAL A 472 75.53 -0.02 -13.24
CA VAL A 472 75.15 -0.88 -12.09
C VAL A 472 74.94 -0.06 -10.82
N ALA A 473 75.77 0.96 -10.55
CA ALA A 473 75.60 1.85 -9.41
C ALA A 473 74.31 2.70 -9.53
N VAL A 474 73.99 3.19 -10.72
CA VAL A 474 72.72 3.89 -11.02
C VAL A 474 71.53 2.94 -10.91
N LEU A 475 71.66 1.68 -11.36
CA LEU A 475 70.60 0.68 -11.19
C LEU A 475 70.38 0.33 -9.71
N ALA A 476 71.45 0.19 -8.91
CA ALA A 476 71.37 -0.03 -7.47
C ALA A 476 70.77 1.17 -6.72
N LEU A 477 71.12 2.41 -7.12
CA LEU A 477 70.48 3.62 -6.60
C LEU A 477 69.01 3.69 -7.00
N ALA A 478 68.65 3.37 -8.24
CA ALA A 478 67.26 3.35 -8.70
C ALA A 478 66.43 2.29 -7.97
N LEU A 479 66.97 1.09 -7.75
CA LEU A 479 66.35 0.03 -6.95
C LEU A 479 66.24 0.41 -5.47
N GLY A 480 67.26 1.06 -4.90
CA GLY A 480 67.23 1.56 -3.52
C GLY A 480 66.21 2.67 -3.32
N VAL A 481 66.17 3.65 -4.23
CA VAL A 481 65.14 4.71 -4.25
C VAL A 481 63.76 4.09 -4.42
N TRP A 482 63.56 3.19 -5.38
CA TRP A 482 62.28 2.49 -5.59
C TRP A 482 61.83 1.70 -4.36
N TRP A 483 62.74 1.00 -3.67
CA TRP A 483 62.42 0.27 -2.45
C TRP A 483 62.04 1.21 -1.29
N LEU A 484 62.73 2.35 -1.16
CA LEU A 484 62.47 3.37 -0.14
C LEU A 484 61.18 4.20 -0.40
N THR A 485 60.79 4.43 -1.66
CA THR A 485 59.65 5.28 -2.02
C THR A 485 58.38 4.51 -2.39
N ALA A 486 58.48 3.30 -2.94
CA ALA A 486 57.32 2.55 -3.46
C ALA A 486 57.28 1.07 -3.01
N GLY A 487 58.42 0.39 -2.87
CA GLY A 487 58.47 -1.05 -2.58
C GLY A 487 58.01 -1.45 -1.17
N ARG A 488 58.04 -0.51 -0.22
CA ARG A 488 57.76 -0.74 1.22
C ARG A 488 56.26 -0.90 1.55
N TYR A 489 55.38 -0.29 0.76
CA TYR A 489 53.94 -0.22 1.00
C TYR A 489 53.17 -1.18 0.08
N LEU A 490 51.93 -1.47 0.46
CA LEU A 490 50.93 -2.21 -0.31
C LEU A 490 49.56 -1.55 -0.10
N PRO A 491 48.67 -1.52 -1.10
CA PRO A 491 47.29 -1.12 -0.89
C PRO A 491 46.58 -2.12 0.01
N ALA A 492 45.87 -1.63 1.03
CA ALA A 492 45.13 -2.46 1.98
C ALA A 492 44.01 -3.26 1.28
N PRO A 493 43.90 -4.59 1.51
CA PRO A 493 42.96 -5.45 0.80
C PRO A 493 41.50 -5.18 1.20
N THR A 494 40.60 -5.13 0.21
CA THR A 494 39.16 -4.94 0.42
C THR A 494 38.52 -6.19 1.06
N VAL A 495 38.40 -6.20 2.39
CA VAL A 495 37.78 -7.30 3.16
C VAL A 495 36.44 -6.94 3.82
N THR A 496 35.87 -5.78 3.47
CA THR A 496 34.53 -5.35 3.90
C THR A 496 33.44 -6.35 3.49
N ASN A 497 32.47 -6.60 4.37
CA ASN A 497 31.37 -7.56 4.23
C ASN A 497 31.80 -9.05 4.08
N MET A 498 33.09 -9.37 4.21
CA MET A 498 33.57 -10.75 4.41
C MET A 498 33.31 -11.22 5.85
N THR A 499 33.31 -12.54 6.06
CA THR A 499 33.28 -13.11 7.43
C THR A 499 34.66 -12.95 8.10
N GLN A 500 34.71 -13.00 9.43
CA GLN A 500 35.98 -12.95 10.17
C GLN A 500 37.07 -13.93 9.65
N PRO A 501 36.81 -15.24 9.45
CA PRO A 501 37.85 -16.15 8.93
C PRO A 501 38.25 -15.85 7.48
N ASP A 502 37.32 -15.44 6.61
CA ASP A 502 37.64 -15.09 5.22
C ASP A 502 38.52 -13.82 5.16
N ALA A 503 38.16 -12.80 5.95
CA ALA A 503 38.93 -11.56 6.08
C ALA A 503 40.33 -11.83 6.65
N ALA A 504 40.44 -12.65 7.71
CA ALA A 504 41.72 -13.05 8.27
C ALA A 504 42.59 -13.80 7.26
N ALA A 505 42.00 -14.68 6.45
CA ALA A 505 42.71 -15.39 5.38
C ALA A 505 43.20 -14.43 4.29
N ALA A 506 42.37 -13.48 3.84
CA ALA A 506 42.73 -12.49 2.83
C ALA A 506 43.83 -11.52 3.31
N VAL A 507 43.73 -11.00 4.54
CA VAL A 507 44.76 -10.12 5.14
C VAL A 507 46.07 -10.86 5.33
N LYS A 508 46.03 -12.13 5.76
CA LYS A 508 47.23 -12.98 5.87
C LYS A 508 47.86 -13.28 4.50
N ALA A 509 47.05 -13.50 3.47
CA ALA A 509 47.53 -13.69 2.09
C ALA A 509 48.20 -12.42 1.51
N ALA A 510 47.79 -11.23 1.96
CA ALA A 510 48.43 -9.96 1.62
C ALA A 510 49.76 -9.70 2.37
N GLY A 511 50.16 -10.58 3.31
CA GLY A 511 51.36 -10.39 4.13
C GLY A 511 51.22 -9.34 5.22
N LEU A 512 50.00 -9.22 5.79
CA LEU A 512 49.65 -8.29 6.85
C LEU A 512 49.18 -9.05 8.10
N ASN A 513 49.28 -8.40 9.25
CA ASN A 513 48.70 -8.90 10.50
C ASN A 513 47.23 -8.46 10.61
N PHE A 514 46.39 -9.27 11.27
CA PHE A 514 44.94 -9.02 11.40
C PHE A 514 44.58 -8.81 12.87
N ALA A 515 43.94 -7.68 13.18
CA ALA A 515 43.35 -7.39 14.48
C ALA A 515 41.85 -7.12 14.35
N THR A 516 41.09 -7.37 15.40
CA THR A 516 39.61 -7.27 15.39
C THR A 516 39.10 -6.42 16.54
N THR A 517 38.24 -5.45 16.21
CA THR A 517 37.38 -4.71 17.15
C THR A 517 35.91 -5.02 16.82
N GLU A 518 34.96 -4.65 17.68
CA GLU A 518 33.55 -5.05 17.54
C GLU A 518 32.57 -3.91 17.83
N GLU A 519 31.75 -3.53 16.85
CA GLU A 519 30.77 -2.44 16.92
C GLU A 519 29.39 -2.91 16.41
N PHE A 520 28.31 -2.23 16.81
CA PHE A 520 26.97 -2.51 16.26
C PHE A 520 26.78 -1.91 14.87
N SER A 521 26.01 -2.57 14.00
CA SER A 521 25.72 -2.09 12.65
C SER A 521 24.32 -2.47 12.19
N GLU A 522 23.54 -1.49 11.75
CA GLU A 522 22.22 -1.70 11.15
C GLU A 522 22.28 -2.26 9.72
N THR A 523 23.43 -2.17 9.04
CA THR A 523 23.58 -2.54 7.62
C THR A 523 24.35 -3.83 7.39
N VAL A 524 25.22 -4.23 8.33
CA VAL A 524 26.12 -5.39 8.19
C VAL A 524 25.70 -6.49 9.18
N PRO A 525 25.39 -7.72 8.72
CA PRO A 525 25.10 -8.86 9.60
C PRO A 525 26.24 -9.17 10.58
N SER A 526 25.90 -9.74 11.74
CA SER A 526 26.88 -10.08 12.78
C SER A 526 27.98 -11.03 12.29
N GLY A 527 29.20 -10.85 12.80
CA GLY A 527 30.39 -11.65 12.44
C GLY A 527 31.04 -11.29 11.09
N ARG A 528 30.63 -10.19 10.46
CA ARG A 528 31.22 -9.65 9.22
C ARG A 528 31.92 -8.32 9.44
N VAL A 529 32.91 -8.02 8.60
CA VAL A 529 33.68 -6.76 8.66
C VAL A 529 32.84 -5.58 8.15
N VAL A 530 32.64 -4.57 8.99
CA VAL A 530 31.99 -3.29 8.69
C VAL A 530 32.96 -2.36 7.97
N ALA A 531 34.13 -2.15 8.57
CA ALA A 531 35.16 -1.22 8.13
C ALA A 531 36.56 -1.76 8.49
N THR A 532 37.59 -1.16 7.90
CA THR A 532 38.99 -1.44 8.23
C THR A 532 39.75 -0.14 8.49
N VAL A 533 40.78 -0.21 9.33
CA VAL A 533 41.77 0.84 9.53
C VAL A 533 43.16 0.22 9.33
N PRO A 534 43.93 0.61 8.30
CA PRO A 534 43.58 1.54 7.20
C PRO A 534 42.39 1.08 6.34
N GLY A 535 41.79 2.03 5.62
CA GLY A 535 40.66 1.82 4.72
C GLY A 535 41.03 1.06 3.44
N PRO A 536 40.04 0.55 2.67
CA PRO A 536 40.31 -0.22 1.45
C PRO A 536 41.12 0.57 0.43
N GLY A 537 42.27 0.04 0.03
CA GLY A 537 43.18 0.67 -0.92
C GLY A 537 44.15 1.72 -0.34
N GLU A 538 44.08 2.05 0.95
CA GLU A 538 45.08 2.91 1.59
C GLU A 538 46.44 2.21 1.74
N ASP A 539 47.55 2.96 1.68
CA ASP A 539 48.90 2.41 1.77
C ASP A 539 49.23 1.91 3.19
N ILE A 540 49.37 0.59 3.33
CA ILE A 540 49.83 -0.07 4.55
C ILE A 540 51.23 -0.66 4.35
N ALA A 541 52.11 -0.49 5.35
CA ALA A 541 53.45 -1.07 5.31
C ALA A 541 53.39 -2.61 5.38
N ARG A 542 54.22 -3.29 4.58
CA ARG A 542 54.33 -4.77 4.61
C ARG A 542 54.58 -5.28 6.03
N GLY A 543 53.79 -6.25 6.48
CA GLY A 543 53.86 -6.81 7.84
C GLY A 543 53.21 -5.97 8.95
N ALA A 544 52.62 -4.81 8.65
CA ALA A 544 51.85 -4.04 9.64
C ALA A 544 50.48 -4.70 9.94
N THR A 545 49.82 -4.22 10.98
CA THR A 545 48.50 -4.71 11.41
C THR A 545 47.38 -3.88 10.77
N LEU A 546 46.44 -4.57 10.12
CA LEU A 546 45.16 -4.02 9.68
C LEU A 546 44.09 -4.39 10.71
N THR A 547 43.42 -3.37 11.24
CA THR A 547 42.34 -3.55 12.24
C THR A 547 41.00 -3.56 11.53
N ALA A 548 40.26 -4.66 11.65
CA ALA A 548 38.90 -4.79 11.15
C ALA A 548 37.87 -4.55 12.25
N VAL A 549 36.86 -3.73 11.96
CA VAL A 549 35.67 -3.56 12.80
C VAL A 549 34.67 -4.64 12.41
N LEU A 550 34.34 -5.55 13.33
CA LEU A 550 33.34 -6.59 13.14
C LEU A 550 31.97 -6.10 13.61
N SER A 551 30.93 -6.43 12.85
CA SER A 551 29.56 -6.18 13.24
C SER A 551 29.13 -7.13 14.36
N LYS A 552 28.54 -6.57 15.42
CA LYS A 552 27.70 -7.27 16.40
C LYS A 552 26.27 -7.51 15.91
N GLY A 553 25.95 -7.01 14.72
CA GLY A 553 24.60 -6.92 14.17
C GLY A 553 23.87 -5.65 14.64
N PRO A 554 22.57 -5.55 14.35
CA PRO A 554 21.74 -4.41 14.74
C PRO A 554 21.50 -4.36 16.25
N GLU A 555 21.58 -3.18 16.88
CA GLU A 555 21.43 -3.03 18.34
C GLU A 555 19.95 -3.08 18.74
N ARG A 556 19.57 -4.01 19.63
CA ARG A 556 18.16 -4.25 19.99
C ARG A 556 17.97 -4.47 21.49
N TYR A 557 16.91 -3.88 22.03
CA TYR A 557 16.50 -3.99 23.43
C TYR A 557 15.08 -4.58 23.53
N PRO A 558 14.82 -5.51 24.46
CA PRO A 558 13.49 -6.05 24.69
C PRO A 558 12.61 -5.04 25.45
N VAL A 559 11.38 -4.81 24.98
CA VAL A 559 10.40 -3.95 25.68
C VAL A 559 10.04 -4.59 27.04
N PRO A 560 10.20 -3.88 28.17
CA PRO A 560 9.88 -4.43 29.49
C PRO A 560 8.36 -4.54 29.69
N PRO A 561 7.89 -5.43 30.60
CA PRO A 561 6.48 -5.46 30.99
C PRO A 561 6.11 -4.15 31.70
N VAL A 562 5.26 -3.36 31.05
CA VAL A 562 4.76 -2.05 31.53
C VAL A 562 3.26 -2.04 31.83
N ILE A 563 2.47 -2.94 31.22
CA ILE A 563 1.03 -3.09 31.47
C ILE A 563 0.81 -3.51 32.93
N GLY A 564 -0.18 -2.92 33.60
CA GLY A 564 -0.47 -3.18 35.01
C GLY A 564 0.49 -2.54 36.02
N LYS A 565 1.47 -1.74 35.57
CA LYS A 565 2.27 -0.87 36.44
C LYS A 565 1.66 0.53 36.53
N ASP A 566 2.00 1.24 37.60
CA ASP A 566 1.85 2.69 37.68
C ASP A 566 2.55 3.39 36.49
N GLY A 567 1.97 4.50 36.01
CA GLY A 567 2.46 5.23 34.84
C GLY A 567 3.89 5.76 34.97
N ALA A 568 4.31 6.25 36.14
CA ALA A 568 5.69 6.68 36.35
C ALA A 568 6.65 5.48 36.44
N ALA A 569 6.25 4.40 37.11
CA ALA A 569 7.02 3.16 37.15
C ALA A 569 7.17 2.49 35.76
N ALA A 570 6.18 2.63 34.89
CA ALA A 570 6.24 2.20 33.49
C ALA A 570 7.21 3.06 32.67
N GLN A 571 7.13 4.39 32.79
CA GLN A 571 8.07 5.30 32.13
C GLN A 571 9.53 5.04 32.53
N GLU A 572 9.81 4.81 33.82
CA GLU A 572 11.17 4.57 34.29
C GLU A 572 11.70 3.21 33.83
N ALA A 573 10.83 2.19 33.72
CA ALA A 573 11.18 0.92 33.10
C ALA A 573 11.56 1.07 31.61
N LEU A 574 10.84 1.90 30.85
CA LEU A 574 11.17 2.19 29.45
C LEU A 574 12.54 2.87 29.31
N LYS A 575 12.80 3.93 30.10
CA LYS A 575 14.12 4.61 30.12
C LYS A 575 15.25 3.64 30.46
N SER A 576 15.04 2.78 31.47
CA SER A 576 15.99 1.75 31.90
C SER A 576 16.27 0.69 30.82
N ALA A 577 15.36 0.51 29.86
CA ALA A 577 15.52 -0.36 28.70
C ALA A 577 16.06 0.37 27.45
N HIS A 578 16.60 1.59 27.61
CA HIS A 578 17.05 2.48 26.52
C HIS A 578 15.94 2.85 25.52
N LEU A 579 14.67 2.85 25.95
CA LEU A 579 13.51 3.20 25.13
C LEU A 579 13.01 4.61 25.45
N ALA A 580 12.39 5.26 24.46
CA ALA A 580 11.74 6.54 24.66
C ALA A 580 10.30 6.35 25.16
N VAL A 581 9.85 7.23 26.04
CA VAL A 581 8.42 7.36 26.36
C VAL A 581 7.78 8.11 25.20
N GLY A 582 6.77 7.50 24.58
CA GLY A 582 5.97 8.10 23.52
C GLY A 582 4.84 8.97 24.06
N THR A 583 3.72 8.97 23.35
CA THR A 583 2.51 9.71 23.71
C THR A 583 1.91 9.14 25.00
N LEU A 584 1.60 10.00 25.98
CA LEU A 584 0.84 9.60 27.16
C LEU A 584 -0.65 9.86 26.91
N SER A 585 -1.38 8.81 26.55
CA SER A 585 -2.83 8.81 26.37
C SER A 585 -3.54 8.39 27.67
N GLN A 586 -4.82 8.75 27.82
CA GLN A 586 -5.60 8.43 29.01
C GLN A 586 -7.03 7.99 28.68
N ALA A 587 -7.45 6.84 29.19
CA ALA A 587 -8.77 6.25 28.96
C ALA A 587 -9.45 5.83 30.28
N TRP A 588 -10.79 5.78 30.28
CA TRP A 588 -11.55 5.22 31.41
C TRP A 588 -11.50 3.68 31.39
N SER A 589 -11.54 3.04 32.56
CA SER A 589 -11.58 1.59 32.71
C SER A 589 -12.33 1.20 33.97
N GLU A 590 -13.26 0.25 33.85
CA GLU A 590 -14.07 -0.21 34.99
C GLU A 590 -13.33 -1.17 35.92
N ASP A 591 -12.26 -1.80 35.43
CA ASP A 591 -11.52 -2.88 36.11
C ASP A 591 -10.14 -2.45 36.62
N VAL A 592 -9.59 -1.32 36.13
CA VAL A 592 -8.22 -0.89 36.38
C VAL A 592 -8.16 0.48 37.05
N ALA A 593 -7.53 0.53 38.23
CA ALA A 593 -7.39 1.74 39.04
C ALA A 593 -6.70 2.90 38.29
N GLU A 594 -7.04 4.13 38.68
CA GLU A 594 -6.43 5.36 38.14
C GLU A 594 -4.89 5.34 38.26
N GLY A 595 -4.20 5.88 37.26
CA GLY A 595 -2.74 5.95 37.21
C GLY A 595 -2.04 4.68 36.70
N VAL A 596 -2.74 3.55 36.57
CA VAL A 596 -2.18 2.28 36.07
C VAL A 596 -2.22 2.20 34.54
N VAL A 597 -1.18 1.66 33.91
CA VAL A 597 -1.08 1.46 32.46
C VAL A 597 -2.01 0.34 32.00
N LEU A 598 -2.98 0.70 31.15
CA LEU A 598 -3.91 -0.19 30.44
C LEU A 598 -3.24 -0.88 29.25
N ALA A 599 -2.51 -0.12 28.45
CA ALA A 599 -1.93 -0.57 27.18
C ALA A 599 -0.63 0.17 26.87
N ALA A 600 0.18 -0.45 26.00
CA ALA A 600 1.38 0.14 25.41
C ALA A 600 1.39 -0.14 23.90
N SER A 601 1.94 0.76 23.08
CA SER A 601 1.95 0.59 21.61
C SER A 601 2.86 -0.54 21.11
N VAL A 602 3.73 -1.09 21.97
CA VAL A 602 4.57 -2.25 21.68
C VAL A 602 4.39 -3.32 22.76
N GLN A 603 4.26 -4.59 22.36
CA GLN A 603 4.08 -5.71 23.29
C GLN A 603 5.37 -6.00 24.09
N PRO A 604 5.26 -6.33 25.39
CA PRO A 604 6.41 -6.77 26.21
C PRO A 604 7.16 -7.94 25.57
N GLY A 605 8.49 -7.94 25.70
CA GLY A 605 9.39 -8.92 25.10
C GLY A 605 9.78 -8.66 23.64
N THR A 606 9.09 -7.78 22.92
CA THR A 606 9.45 -7.40 21.55
C THR A 606 10.82 -6.73 21.53
N THR A 607 11.72 -7.12 20.63
CA THR A 607 13.05 -6.52 20.48
C THR A 607 13.04 -5.34 19.52
N VAL A 608 13.17 -4.14 20.06
CA VAL A 608 13.10 -2.86 19.32
C VAL A 608 14.45 -2.13 19.31
N ARG A 609 14.56 -1.03 18.55
CA ARG A 609 15.77 -0.19 18.53
C ARG A 609 15.88 0.66 19.81
N PRO A 610 17.09 1.01 20.28
CA PRO A 610 17.25 2.07 21.27
C PRO A 610 16.58 3.36 20.78
N GLY A 611 15.99 4.12 21.70
CA GLY A 611 15.23 5.34 21.39
C GLY A 611 13.87 5.12 20.70
N THR A 612 13.42 3.87 20.51
CA THR A 612 12.05 3.61 20.03
C THR A 612 11.04 4.17 21.03
N ALA A 613 10.11 5.00 20.55
CA ALA A 613 9.02 5.52 21.36
C ALA A 613 7.99 4.42 21.64
N VAL A 614 7.63 4.26 22.91
CA VAL A 614 6.52 3.41 23.35
C VAL A 614 5.46 4.32 23.98
N ASP A 615 4.35 4.50 23.28
CA ASP A 615 3.17 5.20 23.76
C ASP A 615 2.49 4.37 24.85
N LEU A 616 1.93 5.04 25.85
CA LEU A 616 1.25 4.39 26.97
C LEU A 616 -0.18 4.94 27.09
N THR A 617 -1.12 4.07 27.39
CA THR A 617 -2.49 4.45 27.77
C THR A 617 -2.67 4.19 29.26
N VAL A 618 -2.89 5.26 30.02
CA VAL A 618 -3.07 5.22 31.47
C VAL A 618 -4.56 5.26 31.83
N SER A 619 -4.97 4.51 32.84
CA SER A 619 -6.34 4.53 33.35
C SER A 619 -6.65 5.84 34.07
N LYS A 620 -7.83 6.39 33.79
CA LYS A 620 -8.50 7.44 34.58
C LYS A 620 -9.38 6.87 35.71
N GLY A 621 -9.36 5.56 35.91
CA GLY A 621 -10.35 4.86 36.72
C GLY A 621 -11.71 4.72 36.01
N LYS A 622 -12.76 4.51 36.80
CA LYS A 622 -14.14 4.26 36.34
C LYS A 622 -14.76 5.50 35.68
N GLU A 623 -15.66 5.31 34.74
CA GLU A 623 -16.30 6.42 34.02
C GLU A 623 -17.33 7.14 34.93
N PRO A 624 -17.19 8.47 35.19
CA PRO A 624 -18.09 9.20 36.07
C PRO A 624 -19.39 9.59 35.37
N ILE A 625 -20.47 8.87 35.69
CA ILE A 625 -21.83 9.07 35.18
C ILE A 625 -22.57 10.06 36.09
N ALA A 626 -22.73 11.30 35.62
CA ALA A 626 -23.60 12.27 36.30
C ALA A 626 -25.08 11.85 36.25
N ILE A 627 -25.73 11.82 37.40
CA ILE A 627 -27.17 11.61 37.57
C ILE A 627 -27.86 12.88 38.08
N THR A 628 -29.08 13.08 37.60
CA THR A 628 -29.99 14.16 38.00
C THR A 628 -31.30 13.55 38.50
N THR A 629 -32.05 14.31 39.29
CA THR A 629 -33.35 13.85 39.81
C THR A 629 -34.39 13.74 38.70
N TRP A 630 -35.12 12.63 38.69
CA TRP A 630 -36.26 12.37 37.80
C TRP A 630 -37.62 12.67 38.47
N TYR A 631 -37.64 13.37 39.61
CA TYR A 631 -38.86 13.68 40.36
C TYR A 631 -39.98 14.27 39.47
N ASN A 632 -41.19 13.72 39.60
CA ASN A 632 -42.39 14.05 38.83
C ASN A 632 -42.24 13.92 37.30
N ARG A 633 -41.27 13.15 36.81
CA ARG A 633 -41.17 12.69 35.42
C ARG A 633 -41.63 11.24 35.28
N ASP A 634 -41.88 10.80 34.05
CA ASP A 634 -42.39 9.46 33.76
C ASP A 634 -41.37 8.36 34.08
N ALA A 635 -41.79 7.39 34.89
CA ALA A 635 -40.87 6.39 35.44
C ALA A 635 -40.29 5.45 34.38
N LYS A 636 -41.05 5.20 33.30
CA LYS A 636 -40.58 4.39 32.15
C LYS A 636 -39.35 5.02 31.49
N ASP A 637 -39.39 6.33 31.29
CA ASP A 637 -38.33 7.07 30.58
C ASP A 637 -37.11 7.27 31.50
N ALA A 638 -37.34 7.43 32.80
CA ALA A 638 -36.30 7.42 33.83
C ALA A 638 -35.54 6.08 33.86
N VAL A 639 -36.28 4.96 33.92
CA VAL A 639 -35.69 3.60 33.86
C VAL A 639 -34.91 3.41 32.57
N ALA A 640 -35.50 3.73 31.41
CA ALA A 640 -34.84 3.56 30.11
C ALA A 640 -33.55 4.39 29.99
N THR A 641 -33.57 5.65 30.46
CA THR A 641 -32.40 6.55 30.35
C THR A 641 -31.28 6.17 31.32
N LEU A 642 -31.62 5.76 32.56
CA LEU A 642 -30.63 5.34 33.55
C LEU A 642 -30.04 3.96 33.21
N ALA A 643 -30.86 3.00 32.74
CA ALA A 643 -30.38 1.72 32.24
C ALA A 643 -29.54 1.88 30.96
N GLY A 644 -29.92 2.80 30.06
CA GLY A 644 -29.15 3.15 28.87
C GLY A 644 -27.78 3.77 29.16
N LYS A 645 -27.63 4.45 30.31
CA LYS A 645 -26.33 4.88 30.85
C LYS A 645 -25.51 3.73 31.47
N GLY A 646 -26.06 2.53 31.60
CA GLY A 646 -25.40 1.38 32.22
C GLY A 646 -25.49 1.34 33.75
N LEU A 647 -26.45 2.04 34.36
CA LEU A 647 -26.75 1.97 35.79
C LEU A 647 -27.77 0.85 36.07
N ARG A 648 -27.67 0.21 37.23
CA ARG A 648 -28.65 -0.80 37.69
C ARG A 648 -29.86 -0.10 38.28
N VAL A 649 -30.97 -0.05 37.54
CA VAL A 649 -32.20 0.56 38.04
C VAL A 649 -33.05 -0.45 38.81
N VAL A 650 -33.42 -0.11 40.06
CA VAL A 650 -34.33 -0.90 40.90
C VAL A 650 -35.60 -0.08 41.13
N THR A 651 -36.77 -0.65 40.88
CA THR A 651 -38.06 0.04 41.04
C THR A 651 -38.80 -0.43 42.28
N SER A 652 -39.21 0.52 43.12
CA SER A 652 -40.18 0.33 44.20
C SER A 652 -41.46 1.12 43.90
N GLU A 653 -42.54 0.87 44.63
CA GLU A 653 -43.83 1.54 44.41
C GLU A 653 -44.39 2.08 45.73
N ALA A 654 -44.90 3.31 45.72
CA ALA A 654 -45.53 3.96 46.87
C ALA A 654 -46.77 4.75 46.45
N PHE A 655 -47.73 4.93 47.37
CA PHE A 655 -48.83 5.86 47.16
C PHE A 655 -48.36 7.30 47.39
N SER A 656 -48.79 8.23 46.54
CA SER A 656 -48.51 9.66 46.67
C SER A 656 -49.74 10.48 46.28
N ASP A 657 -50.08 11.46 47.12
CA ASP A 657 -51.09 12.47 46.89
C ASP A 657 -50.59 13.65 46.03
N GLN A 658 -49.26 13.83 45.93
CA GLN A 658 -48.62 14.92 45.18
C GLN A 658 -48.19 14.54 43.76
N VAL A 659 -47.82 13.27 43.52
CA VAL A 659 -47.26 12.82 42.24
C VAL A 659 -48.22 11.86 41.54
N ALA A 660 -48.53 12.15 40.28
CA ALA A 660 -49.45 11.34 39.47
C ALA A 660 -48.96 9.89 39.28
N ALA A 661 -49.90 8.95 39.17
CA ALA A 661 -49.59 7.53 39.00
C ALA A 661 -48.70 7.28 37.76
N GLY A 662 -47.70 6.41 37.90
CA GLY A 662 -46.71 6.10 36.85
C GLY A 662 -45.53 7.07 36.74
N LYS A 663 -45.53 8.18 37.50
CA LYS A 663 -44.39 9.11 37.59
C LYS A 663 -43.51 8.82 38.82
N VAL A 664 -42.26 9.27 38.77
CA VAL A 664 -41.27 9.08 39.85
C VAL A 664 -41.62 9.98 41.04
N ALA A 665 -41.97 9.37 42.17
CA ALA A 665 -42.22 10.04 43.44
C ALA A 665 -40.95 10.25 44.28
N GLY A 666 -39.90 9.46 44.05
CA GLY A 666 -38.61 9.59 44.73
C GLY A 666 -37.49 8.82 44.03
N GLN A 667 -36.25 9.19 44.30
CA GLN A 667 -35.06 8.61 43.69
C GLN A 667 -33.90 8.60 44.72
N THR A 668 -33.17 7.48 44.80
CA THR A 668 -31.99 7.34 45.66
C THR A 668 -30.84 6.70 44.88
N PRO A 669 -29.67 7.37 44.73
CA PRO A 669 -29.40 8.76 45.10
C PRO A 669 -30.18 9.77 44.25
N ALA A 670 -30.57 10.91 44.82
CA ALA A 670 -31.36 11.92 44.12
C ALA A 670 -30.58 12.60 42.98
N ASP A 671 -29.29 12.83 43.19
CA ASP A 671 -28.32 13.43 42.29
C ASP A 671 -26.89 12.98 42.64
N GLY A 672 -25.89 13.45 41.88
CA GLY A 672 -24.47 13.17 42.11
C GLY A 672 -23.80 12.44 40.95
N THR A 673 -22.69 11.76 41.25
CA THR A 673 -21.90 10.97 40.31
C THR A 673 -21.91 9.51 40.72
N LEU A 674 -22.23 8.62 39.76
CA LEU A 674 -22.18 7.17 39.90
C LEU A 674 -21.28 6.58 38.80
N HIS A 675 -21.00 5.28 38.87
CA HIS A 675 -20.21 4.55 37.88
C HIS A 675 -21.03 3.43 37.25
N ARG A 676 -20.52 2.84 36.16
CA ARG A 676 -21.24 1.78 35.44
C ARG A 676 -21.48 0.58 36.35
N GLY A 677 -22.74 0.14 36.45
CA GLY A 677 -23.19 -0.94 37.33
C GLY A 677 -23.71 -0.49 38.71
N ASP A 678 -23.49 0.75 39.14
CA ASP A 678 -24.02 1.28 40.40
C ASP A 678 -25.56 1.29 40.41
N THR A 679 -26.16 1.18 41.60
CA THR A 679 -27.61 0.99 41.75
C THR A 679 -28.35 2.29 42.04
N VAL A 680 -29.35 2.61 41.23
CA VAL A 680 -30.31 3.70 41.47
C VAL A 680 -31.68 3.10 41.78
N THR A 681 -32.24 3.45 42.94
CA THR A 681 -33.61 3.09 43.32
C THR A 681 -34.57 4.19 42.90
N LEU A 682 -35.60 3.85 42.12
CA LEU A 682 -36.71 4.72 41.76
C LEU A 682 -37.97 4.29 42.51
N THR A 683 -38.61 5.21 43.21
CA THR A 683 -39.94 5.01 43.81
C THR A 683 -41.00 5.56 42.87
N ILE A 684 -41.82 4.68 42.31
CA ILE A 684 -42.90 5.00 41.37
C ILE A 684 -44.19 5.31 42.15
N SER A 685 -44.89 6.37 41.76
CA SER A 685 -46.20 6.70 42.33
C SER A 685 -47.29 5.74 41.85
N LYS A 686 -48.09 5.23 42.78
CA LYS A 686 -49.40 4.60 42.55
C LYS A 686 -50.56 5.60 42.51
N GLY A 687 -50.27 6.89 42.63
CA GLY A 687 -51.27 7.93 42.90
C GLY A 687 -51.78 7.86 44.35
N PRO A 688 -52.88 8.57 44.68
CA PRO A 688 -53.43 8.60 46.01
C PRO A 688 -53.99 7.22 46.40
N ALA A 689 -53.76 6.82 47.66
CA ALA A 689 -54.30 5.56 48.18
C ALA A 689 -55.83 5.53 48.07
N GLN A 690 -56.39 4.45 47.53
CA GLN A 690 -57.83 4.26 47.47
C GLN A 690 -58.36 3.71 48.80
N VAL A 691 -59.52 4.20 49.23
CA VAL A 691 -60.24 3.73 50.41
C VAL A 691 -61.66 3.35 50.01
N SER A 692 -62.25 2.38 50.69
CA SER A 692 -63.64 1.98 50.46
C SER A 692 -64.60 2.95 51.16
N VAL A 693 -65.64 3.39 50.45
CA VAL A 693 -66.70 4.28 50.96
C VAL A 693 -67.57 3.51 51.99
N PRO A 694 -67.62 3.92 53.27
CA PRO A 694 -68.47 3.29 54.27
C PRO A 694 -69.96 3.49 53.94
N ASP A 695 -70.82 2.53 54.29
CA ASP A 695 -72.25 2.80 54.34
C ASP A 695 -72.56 3.73 55.52
N VAL A 696 -73.27 4.82 55.24
CA VAL A 696 -73.74 5.81 56.22
C VAL A 696 -75.25 6.08 56.07
N LYS A 697 -75.96 5.26 55.29
CA LYS A 697 -77.40 5.39 55.08
C LYS A 697 -78.15 5.22 56.40
N GLY A 698 -79.04 6.17 56.71
CA GLY A 698 -79.80 6.18 57.96
C GLY A 698 -79.00 6.60 59.20
N MET A 699 -77.72 6.96 59.08
CA MET A 699 -76.98 7.62 60.16
C MET A 699 -77.39 9.09 60.29
N ALA A 700 -77.27 9.65 61.50
CA ALA A 700 -77.42 11.09 61.71
C ALA A 700 -76.28 11.84 60.97
N VAL A 701 -76.53 13.08 60.53
CA VAL A 701 -75.56 13.83 59.69
C VAL A 701 -74.17 13.88 60.32
N LYS A 702 -74.09 14.12 61.64
CA LYS A 702 -72.82 14.21 62.36
C LYS A 702 -72.06 12.88 62.36
N ASP A 703 -72.72 11.78 62.69
CA ASP A 703 -72.09 10.45 62.76
C ASP A 703 -71.64 9.97 61.37
N ALA A 704 -72.41 10.30 60.33
CA ALA A 704 -72.03 10.08 58.94
C ALA A 704 -70.80 10.91 58.52
N GLN A 705 -70.74 12.20 58.90
CA GLN A 705 -69.59 13.07 58.65
C GLN A 705 -68.33 12.59 59.39
N ASP A 706 -68.45 12.25 60.66
CA ASP A 706 -67.33 11.74 61.47
C ASP A 706 -66.86 10.36 60.94
N THR A 707 -67.77 9.49 60.47
CA THR A 707 -67.46 8.19 59.85
C THR A 707 -66.73 8.35 58.51
N MET A 708 -67.21 9.22 57.62
CA MET A 708 -66.56 9.54 56.34
C MET A 708 -65.19 10.21 56.54
N THR A 709 -65.08 11.12 57.51
CA THR A 709 -63.82 11.79 57.85
C THR A 709 -62.80 10.80 58.43
N LYS A 710 -63.25 9.84 59.26
CA LYS A 710 -62.43 8.75 59.79
C LYS A 710 -61.97 7.77 58.69
N ALA A 711 -62.76 7.57 57.64
CA ALA A 711 -62.35 6.87 56.42
C ALA A 711 -61.43 7.71 55.51
N GLY A 712 -61.23 9.00 55.81
CA GLY A 712 -60.34 9.88 55.06
C GLY A 712 -60.98 10.58 53.87
N PHE A 713 -62.30 10.67 53.81
CA PHE A 713 -63.04 11.47 52.83
C PHE A 713 -63.37 12.87 53.36
N LYS A 714 -63.54 13.81 52.44
CA LYS A 714 -64.18 15.11 52.73
C LYS A 714 -65.68 14.96 52.52
N THR A 715 -66.50 15.63 53.31
CA THR A 715 -67.96 15.59 53.16
C THR A 715 -68.53 16.94 52.77
N SER A 716 -69.51 16.92 51.86
CA SER A 716 -70.45 18.01 51.60
C SER A 716 -71.86 17.54 51.95
N THR A 717 -72.79 18.46 52.21
CA THR A 717 -74.18 18.13 52.56
C THR A 717 -75.16 18.92 51.72
N GLN A 718 -76.18 18.25 51.19
CA GLN A 718 -77.26 18.86 50.40
C GLN A 718 -78.61 18.28 50.85
N PRO A 719 -79.70 19.07 50.95
CA PRO A 719 -81.04 18.51 51.12
C PRO A 719 -81.49 17.78 49.85
N VAL A 720 -82.41 16.81 49.98
CA VAL A 720 -83.13 16.30 48.80
C VAL A 720 -84.14 17.32 48.29
N GLU A 721 -84.30 17.42 46.97
CA GLU A 721 -85.20 18.39 46.32
C GLU A 721 -86.70 18.06 46.49
N VAL A 722 -87.02 16.84 46.94
CA VAL A 722 -88.40 16.33 47.08
C VAL A 722 -88.54 15.63 48.43
N ASN A 723 -89.58 15.97 49.20
CA ASN A 723 -89.90 15.40 50.51
C ASN A 723 -88.76 15.52 51.55
N TYR A 724 -88.05 16.65 51.59
CA TYR A 724 -87.19 16.99 52.73
C TYR A 724 -88.05 17.20 53.98
N LEU A 725 -87.85 16.37 55.01
CA LEU A 725 -88.62 16.39 56.26
C LEU A 725 -87.84 17.09 57.40
N GLY A 726 -86.56 17.38 57.18
CA GLY A 726 -85.68 18.05 58.14
C GLY A 726 -85.25 17.14 59.30
N LEU A 727 -85.29 15.82 59.12
CA LEU A 727 -85.09 14.86 60.22
C LEU A 727 -83.63 14.71 60.65
N GLY A 728 -82.68 15.12 59.80
CA GLY A 728 -81.26 15.14 60.14
C GLY A 728 -80.54 13.81 59.91
N TYR A 729 -81.05 13.00 58.99
CA TYR A 729 -80.47 11.71 58.62
C TYR A 729 -79.99 11.69 57.16
N VAL A 730 -78.96 10.90 56.87
CA VAL A 730 -78.46 10.71 55.51
C VAL A 730 -79.31 9.69 54.76
N ALA A 731 -79.98 10.12 53.70
CA ALA A 731 -80.81 9.26 52.86
C ALA A 731 -80.00 8.47 51.82
N ARG A 732 -78.96 9.11 51.26
CA ARG A 732 -77.98 8.50 50.34
C ARG A 732 -76.70 9.33 50.27
N ALA A 733 -75.59 8.70 49.90
CA ALA A 733 -74.38 9.40 49.47
C ALA A 733 -74.42 9.66 47.95
N SER A 734 -73.43 10.40 47.43
CA SER A 734 -73.17 10.61 45.99
C SER A 734 -72.43 9.45 45.32
N SER A 735 -72.02 8.44 46.09
CA SER A 735 -71.20 7.31 45.66
C SER A 735 -71.65 6.07 46.42
N ASP A 736 -71.68 4.91 45.77
CA ASP A 736 -72.23 3.69 46.35
C ASP A 736 -71.37 3.16 47.51
N PRO A 737 -71.98 2.62 48.59
CA PRO A 737 -71.24 1.95 49.65
C PRO A 737 -70.36 0.81 49.10
N GLY A 738 -69.14 0.71 49.61
CA GLY A 738 -68.14 -0.25 49.13
C GLY A 738 -67.30 0.23 47.94
N SER A 739 -67.72 1.29 47.22
CA SER A 739 -66.94 1.84 46.10
C SER A 739 -65.55 2.32 46.54
N MET A 740 -64.54 2.17 45.68
CA MET A 740 -63.15 2.54 45.97
C MET A 740 -62.85 3.92 45.40
N LEU A 741 -62.65 4.91 46.28
CA LEU A 741 -62.36 6.30 45.92
C LEU A 741 -61.00 6.74 46.48
N ALA A 742 -60.37 7.73 45.84
CA ALA A 742 -59.12 8.29 46.33
C ALA A 742 -59.30 8.95 47.70
N LYS A 743 -58.37 8.69 48.63
CA LYS A 743 -58.33 9.36 49.93
C LYS A 743 -58.30 10.88 49.74
N GLY A 744 -59.17 11.60 50.44
CA GLY A 744 -59.36 13.05 50.31
C GLY A 744 -60.40 13.49 49.27
N SER A 745 -61.01 12.57 48.51
CA SER A 745 -62.18 12.87 47.66
C SER A 745 -63.35 13.45 48.47
N THR A 746 -64.15 14.31 47.85
CA THR A 746 -65.34 14.91 48.46
C THR A 746 -66.59 14.11 48.09
N ILE A 747 -67.28 13.58 49.10
CA ILE A 747 -68.54 12.84 48.96
C ILE A 747 -69.70 13.75 49.41
N THR A 748 -70.76 13.84 48.63
CA THR A 748 -71.95 14.61 48.98
C THR A 748 -72.98 13.70 49.67
N LEU A 749 -73.39 14.09 50.87
CA LEU A 749 -74.42 13.41 51.66
C LEU A 749 -75.76 14.11 51.42
N TYR A 750 -76.74 13.36 50.92
CA TYR A 750 -78.09 13.86 50.69
C TYR A 750 -78.96 13.61 51.91
N LEU A 751 -79.55 14.69 52.45
CA LEU A 751 -80.26 14.70 53.72
C LEU A 751 -81.78 14.65 53.52
N VAL A 752 -82.50 14.00 54.46
CA VAL A 752 -83.96 13.97 54.58
C VAL A 752 -84.40 14.49 55.96
#